data_AF-A0A202BY24-F1
#
_entry.id   AF-A0A202BY24-F1
#
_cell.length_a   1.000
_cell.length_b   1.000
_cell.length_c   1.000
_cell.angle_alpha   90.00
_cell.angle_beta   90.00
_cell.angle_gamma   90.00
#
_symmetry.space_group_name_H-M   'P 1'
#
loop_
_entity.id
_entity.type
_entity.pdbx_description
1 polymer ?
#
loop_
_entity_poly.entity_id
_entity_poly.type
_entity_poly.pdbx_seq_one_letter_code
_entity_poly.pdbx_strand_id
1 'polypeptide(L)'
;MKTLFRNTGYKLFTKQEENSKKISFSYIKNPDGTVRWFWNSDSSKPLFLKFYNAATPKAKLFEVLVKMVFALRLQKIVFKKEVLYYVKNSEPVFNIENDWAIFTGTVGPNNKALLFSGGYFYKIAETDSAKKLIATESKNLRKIISGNVLQVPEASMINKNILKLSDISKGGMRENSFTKIHAEALKMISVHHERSVKISEWKYFQSVKEQFLNIEDERIPKNILRKIKAILRHTNEDKNIDVAFSHGDFTSWNCYVKNENLAVYDWELSSTEKPKAFDFFHFIIQNGILIQKKSWKEIYTEIEEKNKITFRFSDAELQKYLKFYLLTNTLSYLTIYAAQEEWHLQIHWLLQTWNEALNIILKNHSTERELVILDTFDALYHTDYAALKFHNEEPEKLKLNSDIDLIISSDNAQKLVSYLSGHSLVQKVSTVKKSFMQTVRIVTLQNEILNLDLIHQVKWKHIQIMEVSKIIENRRKNRFGVYKVSEKDTARFIDLFYSLNDAEIPETYEKFVSEHLKSNKITDRELTIKTLKMKNENRGFSYFKNIVHYLKDSFAEKGFIITFSGVDGAGKSTVISKVSELIEKRYRRPVKVLRHRPSLLPILSVWTKGKEKAHEDAVNSLPRQGNNKNSLSSLLRFGYYYTDYILGQFVIYTKYVLRGKIVLYDRYYFDFIADARRSNIQLPKSVTETGYHFLMKPEFNFFLYAAPEKILSRKKELSYHSICDLTSEYSSLFSKLERKNQRVKYLAIENNDLDVTLGTIMNTIITER
;
A
#
# COMPACT_ATOMS: atom_id res chain seq x y z
N MET A 1 -22.74 38.12 -13.32
CA MET A 1 -23.33 39.13 -12.41
C MET A 1 -24.70 39.62 -12.87
N LYS A 2 -24.88 40.13 -14.10
CA LYS A 2 -26.20 40.61 -14.58
C LYS A 2 -27.30 39.53 -14.52
N THR A 3 -27.02 38.31 -14.97
CA THR A 3 -27.95 37.17 -14.91
C THR A 3 -28.33 36.81 -13.48
N LEU A 4 -27.35 36.78 -12.58
CA LEU A 4 -27.53 36.48 -11.17
C LEU A 4 -28.50 37.46 -10.49
N PHE A 5 -28.32 38.77 -10.68
CA PHE A 5 -29.20 39.77 -10.05
C PHE A 5 -30.61 39.81 -10.64
N ARG A 6 -30.77 39.41 -11.92
CA ARG A 6 -32.09 39.28 -12.52
C ARG A 6 -32.96 38.28 -11.74
N ASN A 7 -32.37 37.22 -11.19
CA ASN A 7 -33.08 36.25 -10.36
C ASN A 7 -33.42 36.78 -8.96
N THR A 8 -32.75 37.83 -8.48
CA THR A 8 -32.95 38.39 -7.13
C THR A 8 -33.86 39.64 -7.10
N GLY A 9 -34.44 40.00 -8.24
CA GLY A 9 -35.35 41.13 -8.40
C GLY A 9 -34.71 42.46 -8.82
N TYR A 10 -33.43 42.42 -9.22
CA TYR A 10 -32.66 43.60 -9.64
C TYR A 10 -32.14 43.46 -11.07
N LYS A 11 -32.09 44.56 -11.81
CA LYS A 11 -31.39 44.65 -13.09
C LYS A 11 -30.17 45.56 -12.92
N LEU A 12 -28.99 45.08 -13.35
CA LEU A 12 -27.72 45.80 -13.21
C LEU A 12 -27.22 46.34 -14.55
N PHE A 13 -26.67 47.56 -14.50
CA PHE A 13 -26.15 48.31 -15.62
C PHE A 13 -24.75 48.85 -15.31
N THR A 14 -23.92 48.96 -16.34
CA THR A 14 -22.55 49.51 -16.25
C THR A 14 -22.51 51.01 -16.53
N LYS A 15 -23.58 51.56 -17.07
CA LYS A 15 -23.80 53.00 -17.31
C LYS A 15 -25.13 53.39 -16.66
N GLN A 16 -25.29 54.67 -16.37
CA GLN A 16 -26.52 55.21 -15.82
C GLN A 16 -27.64 55.09 -16.86
N GLU A 17 -28.75 54.48 -16.46
CA GLU A 17 -30.02 54.45 -17.21
C GLU A 17 -31.10 55.26 -16.47
N GLU A 18 -32.19 55.54 -17.15
CA GLU A 18 -33.35 56.23 -16.59
C GLU A 18 -33.89 55.46 -15.37
N ASN A 19 -34.14 56.17 -14.26
CA ASN A 19 -34.58 55.62 -12.98
C ASN A 19 -33.60 54.63 -12.29
N SER A 20 -32.36 54.53 -12.76
CA SER A 20 -31.35 53.68 -12.12
C SER A 20 -30.64 54.40 -10.96
N LYS A 21 -30.38 53.67 -9.86
CA LYS A 21 -29.63 54.15 -8.70
C LYS A 21 -28.19 53.68 -8.75
N LYS A 22 -27.24 54.54 -8.34
CA LYS A 22 -25.81 54.24 -8.29
C LYS A 22 -25.47 53.36 -7.07
N ILE A 23 -24.61 52.35 -7.29
CA ILE A 23 -24.09 51.48 -6.22
C ILE A 23 -22.64 51.07 -6.52
N SER A 24 -21.86 50.69 -5.50
CA SER A 24 -20.49 50.21 -5.65
C SER A 24 -20.36 48.82 -5.07
N PHE A 25 -19.75 47.88 -5.82
CA PHE A 25 -19.44 46.54 -5.34
C PHE A 25 -17.95 46.32 -5.23
N SER A 26 -17.52 45.82 -4.09
CA SER A 26 -16.14 45.36 -3.87
C SER A 26 -16.03 43.87 -4.16
N TYR A 27 -14.87 43.40 -4.60
CA TYR A 27 -14.68 42.00 -4.99
C TYR A 27 -13.29 41.44 -4.73
N ILE A 28 -13.22 40.10 -4.69
CA ILE A 28 -11.99 39.30 -4.71
C ILE A 28 -12.09 38.32 -5.88
N LYS A 29 -10.99 38.18 -6.65
CA LYS A 29 -10.90 37.30 -7.81
C LYS A 29 -10.28 35.93 -7.46
N ASN A 30 -10.64 34.91 -8.23
CA ASN A 30 -9.90 33.66 -8.32
C ASN A 30 -8.55 33.87 -9.03
N PRO A 31 -7.60 32.91 -8.95
CA PRO A 31 -6.34 32.96 -9.67
C PRO A 31 -6.49 33.10 -11.20
N ASP A 32 -7.57 32.59 -11.77
CA ASP A 32 -7.94 32.69 -13.20
C ASP A 32 -8.50 34.08 -13.59
N GLY A 33 -8.63 35.01 -12.64
CA GLY A 33 -9.15 36.35 -12.85
C GLY A 33 -10.68 36.49 -12.79
N THR A 34 -11.44 35.39 -12.65
CA THR A 34 -12.88 35.42 -12.45
C THR A 34 -13.23 35.96 -11.06
N VAL A 35 -14.39 36.60 -10.90
CA VAL A 35 -14.83 37.09 -9.58
C VAL A 35 -15.23 35.89 -8.72
N ARG A 36 -14.64 35.76 -7.52
CA ARG A 36 -14.95 34.70 -6.54
C ARG A 36 -15.96 35.17 -5.52
N TRP A 37 -15.68 36.30 -4.88
CA TRP A 37 -16.55 36.93 -3.90
C TRP A 37 -16.79 38.38 -4.28
N PHE A 38 -18.00 38.87 -4.03
CA PHE A 38 -18.28 40.29 -4.13
C PHE A 38 -19.39 40.70 -3.16
N TRP A 39 -19.40 41.96 -2.76
CA TRP A 39 -20.28 42.50 -1.73
C TRP A 39 -20.51 44.00 -1.96
N ASN A 40 -21.51 44.58 -1.29
CA ASN A 40 -21.70 46.02 -1.26
C ASN A 40 -20.46 46.72 -0.66
N SER A 41 -19.84 47.65 -1.39
CA SER A 41 -18.65 48.38 -0.92
C SER A 41 -18.88 49.17 0.36
N ASP A 42 -20.13 49.50 0.67
CA ASP A 42 -20.53 50.19 1.90
C ASP A 42 -20.82 49.23 3.07
N SER A 43 -20.68 47.92 2.86
CA SER A 43 -20.86 46.94 3.94
C SER A 43 -19.93 47.22 5.13
N SER A 44 -20.51 47.22 6.32
CA SER A 44 -19.82 47.41 7.60
C SER A 44 -19.14 46.12 8.09
N LYS A 45 -19.58 44.96 7.58
CA LYS A 45 -19.12 43.63 8.01
C LYS A 45 -18.52 42.84 6.83
N PRO A 46 -17.47 42.04 7.06
CA PRO A 46 -16.89 41.16 6.03
C PRO A 46 -17.74 39.90 5.84
N LEU A 47 -19.00 40.05 5.40
CA LEU A 47 -19.94 38.93 5.30
C LEU A 47 -19.51 37.83 4.32
N PHE A 48 -18.63 38.13 3.36
CA PHE A 48 -18.09 37.12 2.46
C PHE A 48 -17.27 36.04 3.19
N LEU A 49 -16.76 36.32 4.39
CA LEU A 49 -16.09 35.32 5.24
C LEU A 49 -17.03 34.18 5.67
N LYS A 50 -18.36 34.36 5.58
CA LYS A 50 -19.33 33.28 5.80
C LYS A 50 -19.20 32.12 4.80
N PHE A 51 -18.63 32.38 3.63
CA PHE A 51 -18.34 31.35 2.61
C PHE A 51 -16.90 30.83 2.68
N TYR A 52 -16.12 31.31 3.64
CA TYR A 52 -14.70 31.01 3.73
C TYR A 52 -14.43 29.96 4.82
N ASN A 53 -13.80 28.85 4.43
CA ASN A 53 -13.39 27.82 5.37
C ASN A 53 -11.99 28.13 5.94
N ALA A 54 -11.95 28.70 7.15
CA ALA A 54 -10.70 29.02 7.86
C ALA A 54 -10.09 27.81 8.60
N ALA A 55 -9.89 26.69 7.89
CA ALA A 55 -9.40 25.45 8.50
C ALA A 55 -7.89 25.46 8.81
N THR A 56 -7.07 26.18 8.03
CA THR A 56 -5.60 26.19 8.17
C THR A 56 -5.09 27.43 8.91
N PRO A 57 -3.90 27.41 9.53
CA PRO A 57 -3.31 28.59 10.16
C PRO A 57 -3.22 29.80 9.21
N LYS A 58 -2.82 29.55 7.96
CA LYS A 58 -2.79 30.59 6.91
C LYS A 58 -4.18 31.17 6.64
N ALA A 59 -5.21 30.32 6.59
CA ALA A 59 -6.58 30.75 6.37
C ALA A 59 -7.14 31.55 7.56
N LYS A 60 -6.84 31.12 8.79
CA LYS A 60 -7.20 31.85 10.02
C LYS A 60 -6.53 33.23 10.05
N LEU A 61 -5.25 33.33 9.67
CA LEU A 61 -4.57 34.61 9.57
C LEU A 61 -5.23 35.54 8.56
N PHE A 62 -5.58 35.03 7.37
CA PHE A 62 -6.32 35.79 6.37
C PHE A 62 -7.65 36.31 6.92
N GLU A 63 -8.43 35.46 7.61
CA GLU A 63 -9.70 35.84 8.23
C GLU A 63 -9.52 36.98 9.25
N VAL A 64 -8.51 36.89 10.12
CA VAL A 64 -8.18 37.91 11.12
C VAL A 64 -7.79 39.24 10.46
N LEU A 65 -6.93 39.20 9.44
CA LEU A 65 -6.52 40.40 8.70
C LEU A 65 -7.71 41.08 8.03
N VAL A 66 -8.60 40.31 7.39
CA VAL A 66 -9.82 40.86 6.79
C VAL A 66 -10.73 41.49 7.84
N LYS A 67 -10.94 40.83 8.99
CA LYS A 67 -11.73 41.41 10.10
C LYS A 67 -11.13 42.72 10.60
N MET A 68 -9.80 42.81 10.70
CA MET A 68 -9.10 44.04 11.08
C MET A 68 -9.30 45.16 10.05
N VAL A 69 -9.21 44.87 8.76
CA VAL A 69 -9.47 45.84 7.68
C VAL A 69 -10.87 46.45 7.80
N PHE A 70 -11.89 45.63 8.07
CA PHE A 70 -13.26 46.12 8.25
C PHE A 70 -13.45 46.86 9.57
N ALA A 71 -12.82 46.41 10.66
CA ALA A 71 -12.85 47.12 11.95
C ALA A 71 -12.24 48.52 11.85
N LEU A 72 -11.18 48.68 11.06
CA LEU A 72 -10.52 49.96 10.78
C LEU A 72 -11.18 50.78 9.66
N ARG A 73 -12.28 50.27 9.05
CA ARG A 73 -12.99 50.89 7.92
C ARG A 73 -12.12 51.13 6.67
N LEU A 74 -11.09 50.30 6.45
CA LEU A 74 -10.14 50.41 5.32
C LEU A 74 -10.55 49.59 4.08
N GLN A 75 -11.71 48.93 4.09
CA GLN A 75 -12.15 48.02 3.03
C GLN A 75 -12.26 48.70 1.65
N LYS A 76 -12.56 49.99 1.59
CA LYS A 76 -12.66 50.77 0.34
C LYS A 76 -11.30 51.05 -0.32
N ILE A 77 -10.21 50.90 0.42
CA ILE A 77 -8.83 51.09 -0.05
C ILE A 77 -8.22 49.73 -0.39
N VAL A 78 -8.43 48.74 0.47
CA VAL A 78 -7.82 47.41 0.35
C VAL A 78 -8.42 46.60 -0.81
N PHE A 79 -9.73 46.66 -1.02
CA PHE A 79 -10.41 45.85 -2.03
C PHE A 79 -10.76 46.67 -3.27
N LYS A 80 -10.53 46.07 -4.45
CA LYS A 80 -11.00 46.63 -5.72
C LYS A 80 -12.52 46.75 -5.70
N LYS A 81 -13.03 47.81 -6.35
CA LYS A 81 -14.46 48.09 -6.45
C LYS A 81 -14.85 48.50 -7.87
N GLU A 82 -16.09 48.20 -8.22
CA GLU A 82 -16.73 48.61 -9.46
C GLU A 82 -18.02 49.38 -9.17
N VAL A 83 -18.23 50.48 -9.88
CA VAL A 83 -19.46 51.27 -9.80
C VAL A 83 -20.45 50.71 -10.82
N LEU A 84 -21.66 50.44 -10.36
CA LEU A 84 -22.77 49.92 -11.15
C LEU A 84 -24.02 50.76 -10.90
N TYR A 85 -25.02 50.55 -11.73
CA TYR A 85 -26.35 51.15 -11.59
C TYR A 85 -27.39 50.05 -11.53
N TYR A 86 -28.43 50.21 -10.72
CA TYR A 86 -29.46 49.19 -10.58
C TYR A 86 -30.88 49.77 -10.63
N VAL A 87 -31.81 48.94 -11.10
CA VAL A 87 -33.25 49.18 -11.05
C VAL A 87 -33.92 47.98 -10.37
N LYS A 88 -34.92 48.26 -9.53
CA LYS A 88 -35.79 47.22 -8.94
C LYS A 88 -36.83 46.82 -9.98
N ASN A 89 -36.78 45.55 -10.42
CA ASN A 89 -37.65 45.03 -11.48
C ASN A 89 -38.79 44.15 -10.94
N SER A 90 -38.60 43.56 -9.76
CA SER A 90 -39.63 42.80 -9.04
C SER A 90 -39.45 42.99 -7.54
N GLU A 91 -40.22 42.27 -6.72
CA GLU A 91 -39.95 42.20 -5.29
C GLU A 91 -38.55 41.60 -5.06
N PRO A 92 -37.62 42.35 -4.44
CA PRO A 92 -36.24 41.92 -4.31
C PRO A 92 -36.09 40.96 -3.13
N VAL A 93 -35.23 39.95 -3.31
CA VAL A 93 -34.98 38.91 -2.29
C VAL A 93 -34.21 39.46 -1.07
N PHE A 94 -33.49 40.58 -1.25
CA PHE A 94 -32.72 41.25 -0.21
C PHE A 94 -32.60 42.74 -0.54
N ASN A 95 -32.24 43.57 0.44
CA ASN A 95 -31.91 44.98 0.16
C ASN A 95 -30.45 45.09 -0.32
N ILE A 96 -30.27 45.52 -1.57
CA ILE A 96 -28.96 45.71 -2.21
C ILE A 96 -28.10 46.80 -1.55
N GLU A 97 -28.70 47.75 -0.83
CA GLU A 97 -27.98 48.83 -0.14
C GLU A 97 -27.47 48.42 1.26
N ASN A 98 -27.90 47.26 1.78
CA ASN A 98 -27.50 46.77 3.11
C ASN A 98 -26.19 45.95 3.08
N ASP A 99 -25.80 45.41 4.24
CA ASP A 99 -24.73 44.42 4.37
C ASP A 99 -25.15 43.09 3.71
N TRP A 100 -24.47 42.68 2.65
CA TRP A 100 -24.59 41.35 2.04
C TRP A 100 -23.29 40.94 1.37
N ALA A 101 -23.15 39.66 1.06
CA ALA A 101 -22.05 39.14 0.24
C ALA A 101 -22.49 37.97 -0.63
N ILE A 102 -21.84 37.80 -1.76
CA ILE A 102 -22.07 36.70 -2.70
C ILE A 102 -20.77 35.93 -2.96
N PHE A 103 -20.87 34.61 -2.94
CA PHE A 103 -19.93 33.67 -3.54
C PHE A 103 -20.48 33.14 -4.86
N THR A 104 -19.70 33.24 -5.93
CA THR A 104 -20.15 32.91 -7.29
C THR A 104 -20.22 31.41 -7.60
N GLY A 105 -19.77 30.56 -6.68
CA GLY A 105 -19.72 29.11 -6.87
C GLY A 105 -18.48 28.64 -7.64
N THR A 106 -18.36 27.33 -7.76
CA THR A 106 -17.36 26.67 -8.61
C THR A 106 -17.96 26.40 -9.97
N VAL A 107 -17.22 26.70 -11.04
CA VAL A 107 -17.67 26.46 -12.42
C VAL A 107 -17.98 24.97 -12.62
N GLY A 108 -19.13 24.66 -13.20
CA GLY A 108 -19.58 23.29 -13.46
C GLY A 108 -21.09 23.16 -13.69
N PRO A 109 -21.59 21.97 -14.04
CA PRO A 109 -23.00 21.73 -14.35
C PRO A 109 -23.93 21.97 -13.15
N ASN A 110 -23.39 21.86 -11.93
CA ASN A 110 -24.10 22.10 -10.66
C ASN A 110 -23.82 23.50 -10.08
N ASN A 111 -23.28 24.43 -10.88
CA ASN A 111 -22.92 25.76 -10.38
C ASN A 111 -24.14 26.51 -9.83
N LYS A 112 -23.97 27.03 -8.62
CA LYS A 112 -24.94 27.83 -7.88
C LYS A 112 -24.20 28.92 -7.13
N ALA A 113 -24.72 30.14 -7.16
CA ALA A 113 -24.20 31.22 -6.34
C ALA A 113 -24.81 31.17 -4.94
N LEU A 114 -24.04 31.56 -3.94
CA LEU A 114 -24.48 31.68 -2.56
C LEU A 114 -24.50 33.14 -2.15
N LEU A 115 -25.67 33.66 -1.79
CA LEU A 115 -25.85 35.00 -1.22
C LEU A 115 -26.08 34.88 0.29
N PHE A 116 -25.47 35.76 1.08
CA PHE A 116 -25.74 35.91 2.50
C PHE A 116 -26.25 37.32 2.78
N SER A 117 -27.46 37.43 3.33
CA SER A 117 -28.09 38.70 3.69
C SER A 117 -29.13 38.51 4.80
N GLY A 118 -29.21 39.44 5.74
CA GLY A 118 -30.23 39.45 6.79
C GLY A 118 -30.24 38.21 7.70
N GLY A 119 -29.12 37.49 7.84
CA GLY A 119 -29.04 36.25 8.62
C GLY A 119 -29.49 34.99 7.87
N TYR A 120 -29.71 35.08 6.57
CA TYR A 120 -30.10 33.96 5.72
C TYR A 120 -29.10 33.73 4.59
N PHE A 121 -28.95 32.47 4.20
CA PHE A 121 -28.28 32.06 2.97
C PHE A 121 -29.31 31.87 1.86
N TYR A 122 -28.97 32.29 0.66
CA TYR A 122 -29.78 32.11 -0.54
C TYR A 122 -28.94 31.36 -1.59
N LYS A 123 -29.36 30.14 -1.92
CA LYS A 123 -28.77 29.36 -3.03
C LYS A 123 -29.48 29.77 -4.32
N ILE A 124 -28.75 30.38 -5.25
CA ILE A 124 -29.28 30.88 -6.53
C ILE A 124 -28.79 29.96 -7.65
N ALA A 125 -29.70 29.18 -8.21
CA ALA A 125 -29.43 28.21 -9.28
C ALA A 125 -29.67 28.83 -10.66
N GLU A 126 -28.69 28.66 -11.56
CA GLU A 126 -28.82 29.09 -12.97
C GLU A 126 -29.01 27.90 -13.92
N THR A 127 -28.51 26.72 -13.57
CA THR A 127 -28.64 25.49 -14.38
C THR A 127 -29.80 24.61 -13.92
N ASP A 128 -30.31 23.74 -14.81
CA ASP A 128 -31.40 22.83 -14.44
C ASP A 128 -30.98 21.76 -13.43
N SER A 129 -29.71 21.35 -13.45
CA SER A 129 -29.16 20.46 -12.42
C SER A 129 -29.14 21.14 -11.06
N ALA A 130 -28.64 22.38 -10.97
CA ALA A 130 -28.64 23.15 -9.73
C ALA A 130 -30.07 23.41 -9.19
N LYS A 131 -31.05 23.66 -10.09
CA LYS A 131 -32.47 23.80 -9.69
C LYS A 131 -33.02 22.52 -9.06
N LYS A 132 -32.70 21.35 -9.63
CA LYS A 132 -33.08 20.05 -9.06
C LYS A 132 -32.44 19.83 -7.68
N LEU A 133 -31.17 20.21 -7.51
CA LEU A 133 -30.47 20.10 -6.23
C LEU A 133 -31.11 20.96 -5.14
N ILE A 134 -31.37 22.25 -5.38
CA ILE A 134 -31.99 23.12 -4.37
C ILE A 134 -33.45 22.70 -4.07
N ALA A 135 -34.19 22.21 -5.07
CA ALA A 135 -35.53 21.68 -4.85
C ALA A 135 -35.51 20.41 -3.99
N THR A 136 -34.51 19.55 -4.20
CA THR A 136 -34.29 18.33 -3.42
C THR A 136 -33.93 18.65 -1.98
N GLU A 137 -33.02 19.60 -1.78
CA GLU A 137 -32.62 20.10 -0.46
C GLU A 137 -33.83 20.65 0.32
N SER A 138 -34.64 21.52 -0.31
CA SER A 138 -35.85 22.05 0.33
C SER A 138 -36.85 20.95 0.70
N LYS A 139 -37.06 19.98 -0.20
CA LYS A 139 -37.98 18.85 0.03
C LYS A 139 -37.49 17.95 1.17
N ASN A 140 -36.19 17.67 1.23
CA ASN A 140 -35.63 16.76 2.21
C ASN A 140 -35.48 17.41 3.60
N LEU A 141 -35.14 18.69 3.68
CA LEU A 141 -35.09 19.43 4.95
C LEU A 141 -36.45 19.44 5.67
N ARG A 142 -37.57 19.45 4.93
CA ARG A 142 -38.93 19.31 5.52
C ARG A 142 -39.20 17.97 6.20
N LYS A 143 -38.42 16.94 5.90
CA LYS A 143 -38.57 15.59 6.48
C LYS A 143 -37.78 15.42 7.79
N ILE A 144 -36.85 16.33 8.07
CA ILE A 144 -35.96 16.24 9.23
C ILE A 144 -36.57 17.05 10.37
N ILE A 145 -36.72 16.43 11.53
CA ILE A 145 -37.14 17.12 12.74
C ILE A 145 -35.90 17.73 13.38
N SER A 146 -35.74 19.05 13.26
CA SER A 146 -34.71 19.78 14.01
C SER A 146 -35.02 19.67 15.51
N GLY A 147 -34.01 19.38 16.32
CA GLY A 147 -34.18 19.16 17.76
C GLY A 147 -32.91 19.43 18.56
N ASN A 148 -32.85 18.91 19.78
CA ASN A 148 -31.78 19.21 20.72
C ASN A 148 -30.41 18.66 20.28
N VAL A 149 -30.37 17.54 19.55
CA VAL A 149 -29.12 16.89 19.11
C VAL A 149 -28.74 17.32 17.69
N LEU A 150 -29.70 17.48 16.79
CA LEU A 150 -29.49 17.82 15.38
C LEU A 150 -30.21 19.12 15.03
N GLN A 151 -29.44 20.11 14.60
CA GLN A 151 -29.94 21.36 14.05
C GLN A 151 -29.76 21.36 12.52
N VAL A 152 -30.84 21.62 11.79
CA VAL A 152 -30.83 21.78 10.33
C VAL A 152 -31.34 23.17 9.95
N PRO A 153 -30.96 23.72 8.78
CA PRO A 153 -31.44 25.03 8.37
C PRO A 153 -32.94 24.98 8.03
N GLU A 154 -33.67 26.00 8.45
CA GLU A 154 -35.04 26.22 7.98
C GLU A 154 -34.99 26.57 6.49
N ALA A 155 -35.79 25.87 5.69
CA ALA A 155 -35.75 25.95 4.24
C ALA A 155 -37.06 26.43 3.64
N SER A 156 -36.98 27.48 2.82
CA SER A 156 -38.12 28.01 2.05
C SER A 156 -37.71 28.30 0.61
N MET A 157 -38.47 27.75 -0.34
CA MET A 157 -38.31 28.10 -1.75
C MET A 157 -38.94 29.46 -1.99
N ILE A 158 -38.14 30.44 -2.41
CA ILE A 158 -38.65 31.76 -2.80
C ILE A 158 -39.25 31.68 -4.21
N ASN A 159 -38.55 30.97 -5.10
CA ASN A 159 -39.00 30.64 -6.45
C ASN A 159 -38.20 29.43 -6.97
N LYS A 160 -38.48 28.97 -8.19
CA LYS A 160 -37.81 27.80 -8.80
C LYS A 160 -36.27 27.89 -8.92
N ASN A 161 -35.69 29.09 -8.79
CA ASN A 161 -34.26 29.34 -8.90
C ASN A 161 -33.62 29.67 -7.54
N ILE A 162 -34.38 29.93 -6.48
CA ILE A 162 -33.85 30.45 -5.22
C ILE A 162 -34.41 29.70 -4.01
N LEU A 163 -33.49 29.09 -3.24
CA LEU A 163 -33.74 28.49 -1.93
C LEU A 163 -33.17 29.39 -0.84
N LYS A 164 -34.02 29.79 0.12
CA LYS A 164 -33.64 30.51 1.34
C LYS A 164 -33.43 29.52 2.49
N LEU A 165 -32.31 29.66 3.20
CA LEU A 165 -31.87 28.83 4.32
C LEU A 165 -31.52 29.71 5.53
N SER A 166 -31.89 29.31 6.74
CA SER A 166 -31.46 30.00 7.97
C SER A 166 -29.97 29.77 8.28
N ASP A 167 -29.31 30.75 8.89
CA ASP A 167 -27.90 30.62 9.32
C ASP A 167 -27.79 29.81 10.62
N ILE A 168 -27.32 28.57 10.48
CA ILE A 168 -27.04 27.68 11.61
C ILE A 168 -25.56 27.63 11.99
N SER A 169 -24.71 28.56 11.52
CA SER A 169 -23.26 28.56 11.82
C SER A 169 -22.89 29.28 13.12
N LYS A 170 -23.73 30.20 13.61
CA LYS A 170 -23.39 31.13 14.71
C LYS A 170 -22.99 30.40 16.00
N GLY A 171 -21.79 30.69 16.51
CA GLY A 171 -21.27 30.13 17.78
C GLY A 171 -20.78 28.68 17.70
N GLY A 172 -20.72 28.09 16.50
CA GLY A 172 -20.27 26.71 16.31
C GLY A 172 -18.83 26.59 15.86
N MET A 173 -18.23 25.46 16.22
CA MET A 173 -16.87 25.09 15.82
C MET A 173 -16.93 23.84 14.93
N ARG A 174 -16.05 23.77 13.94
CA ARG A 174 -15.88 22.56 13.15
C ARG A 174 -15.01 21.58 13.93
N GLU A 175 -15.44 20.33 13.99
CA GLU A 175 -14.69 19.24 14.60
C GLU A 175 -14.31 18.24 13.50
N ASN A 176 -13.01 18.03 13.32
CA ASN A 176 -12.48 17.18 12.25
C ASN A 176 -12.52 15.69 12.64
N SER A 177 -12.71 15.38 13.92
CA SER A 177 -12.74 14.03 14.46
C SER A 177 -14.18 13.53 14.62
N PHE A 178 -14.41 12.22 14.44
CA PHE A 178 -15.73 11.67 14.70
C PHE A 178 -15.95 11.52 16.21
N THR A 179 -16.91 12.29 16.74
CA THR A 179 -17.24 12.35 18.18
C THR A 179 -18.60 11.74 18.50
N LYS A 180 -18.93 11.62 19.79
CA LYS A 180 -20.23 11.10 20.27
C LYS A 180 -21.41 11.91 19.74
N ILE A 181 -21.27 13.23 19.62
CA ILE A 181 -22.30 14.13 19.09
C ILE A 181 -22.62 13.78 17.63
N HIS A 182 -21.61 13.47 16.82
CA HIS A 182 -21.82 12.98 15.44
C HIS A 182 -22.52 11.63 15.42
N ALA A 183 -22.13 10.70 16.32
CA ALA A 183 -22.76 9.40 16.44
C ALA A 183 -24.26 9.49 16.78
N GLU A 184 -24.62 10.34 17.73
CA GLU A 184 -26.01 10.56 18.16
C GLU A 184 -26.84 11.22 17.05
N ALA A 185 -26.30 12.24 16.37
CA ALA A 185 -26.97 12.88 15.24
C ALA A 185 -27.21 11.88 14.07
N LEU A 186 -26.21 11.06 13.72
CA LEU A 186 -26.35 10.07 12.65
C LEU A 186 -27.36 8.98 12.96
N LYS A 187 -27.47 8.55 14.23
CA LYS A 187 -28.54 7.62 14.65
C LYS A 187 -29.91 8.21 14.36
N MET A 188 -30.13 9.46 14.75
CA MET A 188 -31.40 10.14 14.49
C MET A 188 -31.69 10.23 12.99
N ILE A 189 -30.71 10.63 12.18
CA ILE A 189 -30.86 10.70 10.71
C ILE A 189 -31.21 9.32 10.13
N SER A 190 -30.51 8.27 10.57
CA SER A 190 -30.65 6.93 10.00
C SER A 190 -32.01 6.26 10.27
N VAL A 191 -32.69 6.62 11.36
CA VAL A 191 -34.02 6.07 11.70
C VAL A 191 -35.10 6.61 10.76
N HIS A 192 -34.87 7.76 10.12
CA HIS A 192 -35.81 8.29 9.15
C HIS A 192 -35.77 7.47 7.84
N HIS A 193 -36.94 6.97 7.42
CA HIS A 193 -37.12 6.25 6.17
C HIS A 193 -36.22 5.01 5.99
N GLU A 194 -35.90 4.31 7.08
CA GLU A 194 -35.24 3.01 6.99
C GLU A 194 -36.18 1.99 6.32
N ARG A 195 -35.71 1.33 5.26
CA ARG A 195 -36.44 0.25 4.59
C ARG A 195 -35.49 -0.80 4.07
N SER A 196 -35.95 -2.04 4.07
CA SER A 196 -35.24 -3.13 3.40
C SER A 196 -35.62 -3.16 1.91
N VAL A 197 -34.63 -3.32 1.05
CA VAL A 197 -34.82 -3.45 -0.40
C VAL A 197 -33.95 -4.59 -0.94
N LYS A 198 -34.49 -5.35 -1.89
CA LYS A 198 -33.72 -6.35 -2.63
C LYS A 198 -32.68 -5.63 -3.49
N ILE A 199 -31.41 -6.06 -3.48
CA ILE A 199 -30.33 -5.36 -4.20
C ILE A 199 -30.64 -5.25 -5.71
N SER A 200 -31.27 -6.25 -6.31
CA SER A 200 -31.73 -6.22 -7.71
C SER A 200 -32.76 -5.12 -7.99
N GLU A 201 -33.53 -4.71 -6.99
CA GLU A 201 -34.61 -3.70 -7.09
C GLU A 201 -34.18 -2.32 -6.58
N TRP A 202 -32.97 -2.22 -6.04
CA TRP A 202 -32.43 -0.96 -5.53
C TRP A 202 -32.04 -0.02 -6.66
N LYS A 203 -33.00 0.78 -7.12
CA LYS A 203 -32.89 1.68 -8.29
C LYS A 203 -31.62 2.54 -8.31
N TYR A 204 -31.25 3.13 -7.18
CA TYR A 204 -30.05 3.96 -7.09
C TYR A 204 -28.78 3.15 -7.39
N PHE A 205 -28.62 1.97 -6.75
CA PHE A 205 -27.47 1.10 -7.00
C PHE A 205 -27.39 0.62 -8.45
N GLN A 206 -28.52 0.20 -9.02
CA GLN A 206 -28.57 -0.24 -10.41
C GLN A 206 -28.22 0.89 -11.39
N SER A 207 -28.69 2.11 -11.13
CA SER A 207 -28.38 3.28 -11.96
C SER A 207 -26.89 3.66 -11.92
N VAL A 208 -26.27 3.73 -10.73
CA VAL A 208 -24.82 4.05 -10.66
C VAL A 208 -23.95 2.91 -11.19
N LYS A 209 -24.40 1.67 -11.06
CA LYS A 209 -23.75 0.48 -11.65
C LYS A 209 -23.76 0.57 -13.18
N GLU A 210 -24.91 0.88 -13.79
CA GLU A 210 -25.02 1.04 -15.24
C GLU A 210 -24.14 2.18 -15.76
N GLN A 211 -24.18 3.35 -15.12
CA GLN A 211 -23.31 4.47 -15.47
C GLN A 211 -21.83 4.10 -15.41
N PHE A 212 -21.41 3.39 -14.36
CA PHE A 212 -20.04 2.91 -14.22
C PHE A 212 -19.61 1.96 -15.34
N LEU A 213 -20.50 1.05 -15.77
CA LEU A 213 -20.17 0.10 -16.83
C LEU A 213 -19.90 0.78 -18.18
N ASN A 214 -20.41 2.00 -18.36
CA ASN A 214 -20.23 2.84 -19.55
C ASN A 214 -19.09 3.87 -19.41
N ILE A 215 -18.31 3.85 -18.32
CA ILE A 215 -17.18 4.78 -18.16
C ILE A 215 -16.05 4.41 -19.13
N GLU A 216 -15.69 5.37 -19.96
CA GLU A 216 -14.51 5.34 -20.82
C GLU A 216 -13.60 6.52 -20.46
N ASP A 217 -12.66 6.31 -19.52
CA ASP A 217 -11.65 7.29 -19.17
C ASP A 217 -10.31 6.61 -18.88
N GLU A 218 -9.28 6.92 -19.68
CA GLU A 218 -7.92 6.40 -19.53
C GLU A 218 -7.17 6.97 -18.32
N ARG A 219 -7.66 8.05 -17.70
CA ARG A 219 -7.07 8.62 -16.47
C ARG A 219 -7.39 7.76 -15.25
N ILE A 220 -8.48 6.99 -15.26
CA ILE A 220 -8.83 6.10 -14.15
C ILE A 220 -7.92 4.86 -14.19
N PRO A 221 -7.25 4.52 -13.08
CA PRO A 221 -6.43 3.31 -13.01
C PRO A 221 -7.22 2.05 -13.38
N LYS A 222 -6.59 1.13 -14.13
CA LYS A 222 -7.31 -0.01 -14.69
C LYS A 222 -7.67 -1.05 -13.63
N ASN A 223 -6.88 -1.21 -12.57
CA ASN A 223 -7.12 -2.31 -11.62
C ASN A 223 -8.26 -2.00 -10.63
N ILE A 224 -8.50 -0.75 -10.24
CA ILE A 224 -9.68 -0.37 -9.45
C ILE A 224 -10.96 -0.70 -10.22
N LEU A 225 -11.00 -0.47 -11.54
CA LEU A 225 -12.12 -0.86 -12.39
C LEU A 225 -12.30 -2.39 -12.43
N ARG A 226 -11.20 -3.15 -12.55
CA ARG A 226 -11.22 -4.62 -12.53
C ARG A 226 -11.69 -5.16 -11.18
N LYS A 227 -11.24 -4.58 -10.06
CA LYS A 227 -11.67 -4.91 -8.70
C LYS A 227 -13.16 -4.67 -8.51
N ILE A 228 -13.66 -3.51 -8.91
CA ILE A 228 -15.10 -3.21 -8.84
C ILE A 228 -15.91 -4.21 -9.67
N LYS A 229 -15.50 -4.49 -10.92
CA LYS A 229 -16.17 -5.48 -11.79
C LYS A 229 -16.18 -6.88 -11.16
N ALA A 230 -15.09 -7.30 -10.53
CA ALA A 230 -15.01 -8.55 -9.80
C ALA A 230 -15.98 -8.57 -8.60
N ILE A 231 -16.03 -7.50 -7.80
CA ILE A 231 -16.95 -7.39 -6.66
C ILE A 231 -18.41 -7.42 -7.12
N LEU A 232 -18.75 -6.71 -8.20
CA LEU A 232 -20.10 -6.72 -8.77
C LEU A 232 -20.50 -8.12 -9.22
N ARG A 233 -19.61 -8.84 -9.91
CA ARG A 233 -19.85 -10.24 -10.33
C ARG A 233 -20.10 -11.19 -9.16
N HIS A 234 -19.42 -10.98 -8.03
CA HIS A 234 -19.59 -11.80 -6.82
C HIS A 234 -20.65 -11.27 -5.85
N THR A 235 -21.38 -10.21 -6.22
CA THR A 235 -22.47 -9.68 -5.39
C THR A 235 -23.76 -10.43 -5.68
N ASN A 236 -24.27 -11.15 -4.67
CA ASN A 236 -25.59 -11.76 -4.75
C ASN A 236 -26.67 -10.67 -4.64
N GLU A 237 -27.30 -10.33 -5.77
CA GLU A 237 -28.32 -9.30 -5.86
C GLU A 237 -29.70 -9.75 -5.38
N ASP A 238 -29.87 -11.04 -5.07
CA ASP A 238 -31.10 -11.55 -4.45
C ASP A 238 -31.23 -11.27 -2.96
N LYS A 239 -30.12 -10.84 -2.33
CA LYS A 239 -30.14 -10.46 -0.91
C LYS A 239 -30.77 -9.08 -0.70
N ASN A 240 -31.30 -8.89 0.50
CA ASN A 240 -31.81 -7.60 0.94
C ASN A 240 -30.71 -6.76 1.61
N ILE A 241 -30.80 -5.44 1.43
CA ILE A 241 -30.03 -4.43 2.14
C ILE A 241 -30.96 -3.36 2.68
N ASP A 242 -30.65 -2.87 3.87
CA ASP A 242 -31.38 -1.74 4.43
C ASP A 242 -30.79 -0.45 3.88
N VAL A 243 -31.67 0.38 3.33
CA VAL A 243 -31.37 1.75 2.91
C VAL A 243 -32.02 2.71 3.89
N ALA A 244 -31.39 3.86 4.09
CA ALA A 244 -31.82 4.85 5.06
C ALA A 244 -31.70 6.27 4.49
N PHE A 245 -32.36 7.20 5.15
CA PHE A 245 -32.12 8.62 4.88
C PHE A 245 -30.70 9.00 5.28
N SER A 246 -30.07 9.82 4.44
CA SER A 246 -28.68 10.22 4.56
C SER A 246 -28.48 11.61 3.99
N HIS A 247 -27.54 12.34 4.56
CA HIS A 247 -27.05 13.63 4.08
C HIS A 247 -26.33 13.52 2.74
N GLY A 248 -25.58 12.43 2.52
CA GLY A 248 -24.91 12.12 1.25
C GLY A 248 -23.54 12.78 1.06
N ASP A 249 -23.25 13.87 1.79
CA ASP A 249 -21.92 14.50 1.94
C ASP A 249 -21.63 14.86 3.41
N PHE A 250 -21.90 13.92 4.33
CA PHE A 250 -21.73 14.17 5.76
C PHE A 250 -20.25 14.20 6.15
N THR A 251 -19.71 15.40 6.36
CA THR A 251 -18.27 15.65 6.54
C THR A 251 -18.04 16.74 7.59
N SER A 252 -16.80 16.87 8.08
CA SER A 252 -16.49 17.87 9.12
C SER A 252 -16.66 19.31 8.63
N TRP A 253 -16.53 19.57 7.33
CA TRP A 253 -16.74 20.89 6.77
C TRP A 253 -18.21 21.27 6.60
N ASN A 254 -19.13 20.30 6.63
CA ASN A 254 -20.58 20.51 6.55
C ASN A 254 -21.27 20.49 7.94
N CYS A 255 -20.47 20.44 9.01
CA CYS A 255 -20.95 20.33 10.39
C CYS A 255 -20.38 21.44 11.29
N TYR A 256 -21.18 21.92 12.24
CA TYR A 256 -20.75 22.75 13.37
C TYR A 256 -21.23 22.13 14.68
N VAL A 257 -20.34 22.02 15.66
CA VAL A 257 -20.67 21.57 17.02
C VAL A 257 -20.91 22.78 17.92
N LYS A 258 -22.01 22.81 18.68
CA LYS A 258 -22.35 23.84 19.68
C LYS A 258 -23.05 23.22 20.87
N ASN A 259 -22.62 23.49 22.10
CA ASN A 259 -23.39 23.15 23.32
C ASN A 259 -24.07 21.77 23.26
N GLU A 260 -23.31 20.74 22.87
CA GLU A 260 -23.77 19.33 22.71
C GLU A 260 -24.73 19.04 21.53
N ASN A 261 -25.00 20.00 20.65
CA ASN A 261 -25.75 19.81 19.42
C ASN A 261 -24.85 19.85 18.17
N LEU A 262 -25.34 19.23 17.08
CA LEU A 262 -24.71 19.24 15.76
C LEU A 262 -25.56 20.02 14.78
N ALA A 263 -25.03 21.13 14.28
CA ALA A 263 -25.63 21.89 13.19
C ALA A 263 -25.09 21.38 11.85
N VAL A 264 -25.96 20.85 10.99
CA VAL A 264 -25.59 20.23 9.71
C VAL A 264 -26.25 20.98 8.56
N TYR A 265 -25.46 21.37 7.56
CA TYR A 265 -25.92 22.13 6.41
C TYR A 265 -25.42 21.51 5.09
N ASP A 266 -25.96 22.00 3.98
CA ASP A 266 -25.67 21.51 2.62
C ASP A 266 -26.29 20.14 2.29
N TRP A 267 -27.62 20.05 2.46
CA TRP A 267 -28.39 18.82 2.30
C TRP A 267 -28.75 18.49 0.85
N GLU A 268 -28.03 19.04 -0.13
CA GLU A 268 -28.38 18.90 -1.54
C GLU A 268 -28.16 17.49 -2.11
N LEU A 269 -27.23 16.73 -1.52
CA LEU A 269 -26.96 15.33 -1.89
C LEU A 269 -27.76 14.33 -1.05
N SER A 270 -28.70 14.82 -0.22
CA SER A 270 -29.45 13.96 0.69
C SER A 270 -30.41 13.03 -0.06
N SER A 271 -30.51 11.79 0.42
CA SER A 271 -31.25 10.74 -0.26
C SER A 271 -31.74 9.67 0.71
N THR A 272 -32.89 9.08 0.40
CA THR A 272 -33.45 7.89 1.07
C THR A 272 -32.95 6.58 0.48
N GLU A 273 -32.09 6.65 -0.54
CA GLU A 273 -31.64 5.50 -1.33
C GLU A 273 -30.17 5.13 -1.06
N LYS A 274 -29.57 5.61 0.03
CA LYS A 274 -28.20 5.23 0.42
C LYS A 274 -28.23 4.03 1.37
N PRO A 275 -27.19 3.18 1.38
CA PRO A 275 -27.12 2.09 2.34
C PRO A 275 -27.14 2.63 3.77
N LYS A 276 -27.73 1.87 4.71
CA LYS A 276 -27.69 2.22 6.14
C LYS A 276 -26.25 2.51 6.58
N ALA A 277 -26.10 3.51 7.44
CA ALA A 277 -24.81 4.02 7.92
C ALA A 277 -23.89 4.66 6.84
N PHE A 278 -24.40 5.03 5.66
CA PHE A 278 -23.60 5.70 4.62
C PHE A 278 -22.80 6.90 5.15
N ASP A 279 -23.46 7.83 5.83
CA ASP A 279 -22.83 9.05 6.34
C ASP A 279 -21.79 8.80 7.44
N PHE A 280 -21.92 7.69 8.18
CA PHE A 280 -20.94 7.28 9.18
C PHE A 280 -19.62 6.88 8.53
N PHE A 281 -19.68 6.04 7.50
CA PHE A 281 -18.50 5.71 6.70
C PHE A 281 -17.99 6.94 5.95
N HIS A 282 -18.89 7.75 5.39
CA HIS A 282 -18.52 8.93 4.63
C HIS A 282 -17.71 9.91 5.45
N PHE A 283 -18.14 10.22 6.67
CA PHE A 283 -17.40 11.13 7.55
C PHE A 283 -15.99 10.62 7.81
N ILE A 284 -15.86 9.37 8.26
CA ILE A 284 -14.57 8.81 8.68
C ILE A 284 -13.62 8.69 7.48
N ILE A 285 -14.11 8.14 6.37
CA ILE A 285 -13.29 7.90 5.17
C ILE A 285 -12.91 9.22 4.51
N GLN A 286 -13.88 10.12 4.29
CA GLN A 286 -13.63 11.37 3.56
C GLN A 286 -12.74 12.33 4.37
N ASN A 287 -12.97 12.47 5.68
CA ASN A 287 -12.09 13.27 6.54
C ASN A 287 -10.70 12.61 6.70
N GLY A 288 -10.66 11.28 6.84
CA GLY A 288 -9.43 10.50 6.93
C GLY A 288 -8.51 10.74 5.73
N ILE A 289 -9.07 10.73 4.52
CA ILE A 289 -8.32 10.95 3.27
C ILE A 289 -7.99 12.43 3.05
N LEU A 290 -9.01 13.30 3.09
CA LEU A 290 -8.87 14.68 2.60
C LEU A 290 -8.24 15.62 3.62
N ILE A 291 -8.48 15.41 4.92
CA ILE A 291 -7.96 16.26 6.01
C ILE A 291 -6.77 15.60 6.67
N GLN A 292 -6.93 14.37 7.16
CA GLN A 292 -5.97 13.74 8.07
C GLN A 292 -4.84 12.99 7.36
N LYS A 293 -4.98 12.70 6.06
CA LYS A 293 -4.00 11.94 5.24
C LYS A 293 -3.68 10.55 5.80
N LYS A 294 -4.68 9.90 6.40
CA LYS A 294 -4.57 8.54 6.96
C LYS A 294 -4.47 7.50 5.87
N SER A 295 -3.73 6.43 6.15
CA SER A 295 -3.76 5.17 5.38
C SER A 295 -5.12 4.48 5.53
N TRP A 296 -5.45 3.58 4.60
CA TRP A 296 -6.67 2.78 4.73
C TRP A 296 -6.67 1.94 6.02
N LYS A 297 -5.51 1.43 6.44
CA LYS A 297 -5.36 0.68 7.70
C LYS A 297 -5.84 1.49 8.90
N GLU A 298 -5.41 2.75 9.01
CA GLU A 298 -5.83 3.64 10.12
C GLU A 298 -7.31 4.01 10.03
N ILE A 299 -7.82 4.27 8.81
CA ILE A 299 -9.23 4.57 8.57
C ILE A 299 -10.12 3.38 8.98
N TYR A 300 -9.72 2.16 8.62
CA TYR A 300 -10.48 0.95 8.93
C TYR A 300 -10.51 0.68 10.45
N THR A 301 -9.38 0.85 11.15
CA THR A 301 -9.36 0.78 12.63
C THR A 301 -10.29 1.81 13.27
N GLU A 302 -10.32 3.05 12.76
CA GLU A 302 -11.25 4.07 13.26
C GLU A 302 -12.71 3.67 13.00
N ILE A 303 -13.03 3.09 11.84
CA ILE A 303 -14.39 2.58 11.56
C ILE A 303 -14.80 1.54 12.62
N GLU A 304 -13.93 0.58 12.94
CA GLU A 304 -14.21 -0.45 13.95
C GLU A 304 -14.40 0.15 15.35
N GLU A 305 -13.56 1.10 15.75
CA GLU A 305 -13.67 1.79 17.03
C GLU A 305 -14.95 2.62 17.14
N LYS A 306 -15.27 3.42 16.11
CA LYS A 306 -16.44 4.32 16.13
C LYS A 306 -17.75 3.58 15.90
N ASN A 307 -17.72 2.38 15.30
CA ASN A 307 -18.89 1.51 15.22
C ASN A 307 -19.42 1.14 16.61
N LYS A 308 -18.53 0.88 17.58
CA LYS A 308 -18.89 0.48 18.96
C LYS A 308 -19.77 1.51 19.70
N ILE A 309 -19.62 2.80 19.37
CA ILE A 309 -20.41 3.89 19.97
C ILE A 309 -21.59 4.33 19.09
N THR A 310 -21.53 4.03 17.78
CA THR A 310 -22.56 4.41 16.81
C THR A 310 -23.53 3.25 16.60
N PHE A 311 -23.38 2.44 15.55
CA PHE A 311 -24.38 1.45 15.18
C PHE A 311 -24.27 0.12 15.93
N ARG A 312 -23.11 -0.19 16.53
CA ARG A 312 -22.82 -1.48 17.21
C ARG A 312 -23.08 -2.68 16.30
N PHE A 313 -22.80 -2.53 15.01
CA PHE A 313 -22.88 -3.63 14.06
C PHE A 313 -21.94 -4.77 14.46
N SER A 314 -22.40 -6.01 14.30
CA SER A 314 -21.50 -7.17 14.26
C SER A 314 -20.49 -7.04 13.10
N ASP A 315 -19.40 -7.79 13.14
CA ASP A 315 -18.39 -7.74 12.08
C ASP A 315 -18.98 -8.03 10.69
N ALA A 316 -19.91 -9.00 10.60
CA ALA A 316 -20.59 -9.34 9.35
C ALA A 316 -21.46 -8.18 8.82
N GLU A 317 -22.18 -7.48 9.70
CA GLU A 317 -23.00 -6.32 9.33
C GLU A 317 -22.14 -5.13 8.94
N LEU A 318 -21.07 -4.85 9.69
CA LEU A 318 -20.13 -3.77 9.41
C LEU A 318 -19.51 -3.96 8.02
N GLN A 319 -19.05 -5.17 7.70
CA GLN A 319 -18.52 -5.53 6.39
C GLN A 319 -19.58 -5.42 5.28
N LYS A 320 -20.82 -5.85 5.54
CA LYS A 320 -21.94 -5.71 4.59
C LYS A 320 -22.18 -4.24 4.24
N TYR A 321 -22.36 -3.37 5.23
CA TYR A 321 -22.66 -1.96 4.97
C TYR A 321 -21.46 -1.18 4.45
N LEU A 322 -20.24 -1.50 4.91
CA LEU A 322 -19.01 -0.92 4.35
C LEU A 322 -18.85 -1.29 2.86
N LYS A 323 -19.12 -2.54 2.47
CA LYS A 323 -19.11 -2.97 1.07
C LYS A 323 -20.00 -2.09 0.20
N PHE A 324 -21.26 -1.88 0.59
CA PHE A 324 -22.20 -1.10 -0.21
C PHE A 324 -21.96 0.40 -0.14
N TYR A 325 -21.39 0.92 0.96
CA TYR A 325 -20.84 2.27 0.98
C TYR A 325 -19.73 2.41 -0.07
N LEU A 326 -18.71 1.55 -0.04
CA LEU A 326 -17.57 1.61 -0.96
C LEU A 326 -18.03 1.48 -2.41
N LEU A 327 -18.93 0.54 -2.71
CA LEU A 327 -19.48 0.39 -4.06
C LEU A 327 -20.25 1.63 -4.49
N THR A 328 -21.29 2.03 -3.77
CA THR A 328 -22.14 3.15 -4.22
C THR A 328 -21.40 4.48 -4.28
N ASN A 329 -20.46 4.72 -3.36
CA ASN A 329 -19.61 5.90 -3.38
C ASN A 329 -18.66 5.87 -4.58
N THR A 330 -17.91 4.79 -4.75
CA THR A 330 -16.89 4.70 -5.81
C THR A 330 -17.52 4.70 -7.20
N LEU A 331 -18.62 3.95 -7.42
CA LEU A 331 -19.35 3.93 -8.69
C LEU A 331 -19.82 5.35 -9.07
N SER A 332 -20.43 6.07 -8.12
CA SER A 332 -20.92 7.43 -8.35
C SER A 332 -19.79 8.42 -8.64
N TYR A 333 -18.72 8.40 -7.85
CA TYR A 333 -17.63 9.38 -8.00
C TYR A 333 -16.75 9.11 -9.21
N LEU A 334 -16.56 7.85 -9.63
CA LEU A 334 -15.85 7.55 -10.87
C LEU A 334 -16.55 8.16 -12.09
N THR A 335 -17.88 8.11 -12.13
CA THR A 335 -18.66 8.78 -13.19
C THR A 335 -18.45 10.29 -13.17
N ILE A 336 -18.43 10.90 -11.97
CA ILE A 336 -18.18 12.34 -11.80
C ILE A 336 -16.77 12.70 -12.27
N TYR A 337 -15.75 11.94 -11.87
CA TYR A 337 -14.36 12.20 -12.24
C TYR A 337 -14.12 11.98 -13.74
N ALA A 338 -14.77 11.00 -14.35
CA ALA A 338 -14.72 10.79 -15.79
C ALA A 338 -15.25 12.01 -16.56
N ALA A 339 -16.31 12.65 -16.06
CA ALA A 339 -16.89 13.85 -16.68
C ALA A 339 -16.11 15.15 -16.40
N GLN A 340 -15.15 15.16 -15.48
CA GLN A 340 -14.34 16.34 -15.18
C GLN A 340 -13.20 16.50 -16.19
N GLU A 341 -13.06 17.71 -16.73
CA GLU A 341 -11.97 18.04 -17.67
C GLU A 341 -10.60 17.99 -16.97
N GLU A 342 -10.49 18.61 -15.80
CA GLU A 342 -9.26 18.65 -15.01
C GLU A 342 -9.41 17.93 -13.67
N TRP A 343 -8.40 17.15 -13.31
CA TRP A 343 -8.36 16.45 -12.03
C TRP A 343 -7.52 17.21 -11.01
N HIS A 344 -8.06 17.35 -9.80
CA HIS A 344 -7.30 17.85 -8.66
C HIS A 344 -6.56 16.72 -7.95
N LEU A 345 -5.46 17.04 -7.26
CA LEU A 345 -4.65 16.09 -6.50
C LEU A 345 -5.46 15.21 -5.53
N GLN A 346 -6.55 15.76 -4.97
CA GLN A 346 -7.46 15.06 -4.06
C GLN A 346 -8.12 13.83 -4.68
N ILE A 347 -8.37 13.84 -6.00
CA ILE A 347 -8.94 12.69 -6.72
C ILE A 347 -8.00 11.50 -6.65
N HIS A 348 -6.70 11.73 -6.86
CA HIS A 348 -5.70 10.65 -6.77
C HIS A 348 -5.62 10.04 -5.37
N TRP A 349 -5.71 10.87 -4.32
CA TRP A 349 -5.75 10.38 -2.94
C TRP A 349 -6.98 9.51 -2.68
N LEU A 350 -8.15 9.95 -3.15
CA LEU A 350 -9.41 9.19 -3.00
C LEU A 350 -9.35 7.86 -3.76
N LEU A 351 -8.92 7.88 -5.03
CA LEU A 351 -8.79 6.67 -5.84
C LEU A 351 -7.84 5.65 -5.21
N GLN A 352 -6.68 6.09 -4.71
CA GLN A 352 -5.71 5.22 -4.08
C GLN A 352 -6.28 4.56 -2.82
N THR A 353 -6.92 5.33 -1.93
CA THR A 353 -7.52 4.76 -0.71
C THR A 353 -8.71 3.87 -1.02
N TRP A 354 -9.58 4.23 -1.98
CA TRP A 354 -10.70 3.38 -2.38
C TRP A 354 -10.23 2.06 -2.99
N ASN A 355 -9.20 2.10 -3.84
CA ASN A 355 -8.63 0.89 -4.44
C ASN A 355 -8.15 -0.11 -3.38
N GLU A 356 -7.46 0.40 -2.36
CA GLU A 356 -7.00 -0.39 -1.22
C GLU A 356 -8.19 -0.87 -0.35
N ALA A 357 -9.18 -0.02 -0.12
CA ALA A 357 -10.36 -0.35 0.67
C ALA A 357 -11.17 -1.52 0.09
N LEU A 358 -11.26 -1.60 -1.24
CA LEU A 358 -11.95 -2.70 -1.92
C LEU A 358 -11.33 -4.08 -1.65
N ASN A 359 -10.08 -4.14 -1.21
CA ASN A 359 -9.41 -5.39 -0.85
C ASN A 359 -10.14 -6.16 0.24
N ILE A 360 -10.77 -5.46 1.19
CA ILE A 360 -11.50 -6.10 2.29
C ILE A 360 -12.62 -7.02 1.79
N ILE A 361 -13.21 -6.67 0.64
CA ILE A 361 -14.28 -7.44 -0.01
C ILE A 361 -13.69 -8.58 -0.84
N LEU A 362 -12.52 -8.36 -1.47
CA LEU A 362 -11.91 -9.29 -2.42
C LEU A 362 -11.03 -10.37 -1.78
N LYS A 363 -10.66 -10.26 -0.51
CA LYS A 363 -9.90 -11.31 0.21
C LYS A 363 -10.51 -12.70 0.13
N ASN A 364 -11.83 -12.79 -0.08
CA ASN A 364 -12.53 -14.08 -0.22
C ASN A 364 -12.35 -14.73 -1.61
N HIS A 365 -11.77 -14.01 -2.57
CA HIS A 365 -11.70 -14.41 -3.98
C HIS A 365 -10.31 -14.24 -4.61
N SER A 366 -9.37 -13.59 -3.92
CA SER A 366 -8.02 -13.32 -4.40
C SER A 366 -7.04 -13.37 -3.24
N THR A 367 -5.80 -13.78 -3.50
CA THR A 367 -4.77 -13.79 -2.46
C THR A 367 -4.31 -12.38 -2.12
N GLU A 368 -3.72 -12.19 -0.93
CA GLU A 368 -3.22 -10.88 -0.54
C GLU A 368 -2.10 -10.41 -1.48
N ARG A 369 -1.26 -11.35 -1.93
CA ARG A 369 -0.23 -11.08 -2.94
C ARG A 369 -0.83 -10.60 -4.26
N GLU A 370 -1.87 -11.26 -4.77
CA GLU A 370 -2.57 -10.86 -6.00
C GLU A 370 -3.09 -9.42 -5.89
N LEU A 371 -3.74 -9.09 -4.76
CA LEU A 371 -4.29 -7.76 -4.51
C LEU A 371 -3.22 -6.68 -4.38
N VAL A 372 -2.13 -6.95 -3.67
CA VAL A 372 -0.99 -6.01 -3.54
C VAL A 372 -0.35 -5.72 -4.90
N ILE A 373 -0.29 -6.69 -5.81
CA ILE A 373 0.22 -6.45 -7.18
C ILE A 373 -0.69 -5.47 -7.94
N LEU A 374 -2.01 -5.67 -7.87
CA LEU A 374 -2.98 -4.76 -8.49
C LEU A 374 -2.85 -3.33 -7.94
N ASP A 375 -2.74 -3.20 -6.62
CA ASP A 375 -2.57 -1.92 -5.93
C ASP A 375 -1.25 -1.23 -6.28
N THR A 376 -0.17 -2.01 -6.40
CA THR A 376 1.15 -1.52 -6.80
C THR A 376 1.09 -0.84 -8.17
N PHE A 377 0.46 -1.46 -9.17
CA PHE A 377 0.39 -0.90 -10.51
C PHE A 377 -0.58 0.28 -10.64
N ASP A 378 -1.65 0.31 -9.84
CA ASP A 378 -2.54 1.47 -9.79
C ASP A 378 -1.91 2.67 -9.06
N ALA A 379 -1.14 2.43 -7.99
CA ALA A 379 -0.36 3.47 -7.32
C ALA A 379 0.70 4.08 -8.26
N LEU A 380 1.23 3.28 -9.18
CA LEU A 380 2.20 3.71 -10.19
C LEU A 380 1.55 4.30 -11.45
N TYR A 381 0.22 4.30 -11.59
CA TYR A 381 -0.47 4.56 -12.85
C TYR A 381 -0.12 5.92 -13.50
N HIS A 382 0.07 6.97 -12.68
CA HIS A 382 0.47 8.31 -13.11
C HIS A 382 1.96 8.61 -12.86
N THR A 383 2.76 7.58 -12.56
CA THR A 383 4.19 7.69 -12.27
C THR A 383 5.00 7.31 -13.52
N ASP A 384 6.15 7.96 -13.73
CA ASP A 384 7.10 7.51 -14.73
C ASP A 384 7.82 6.24 -14.25
N TYR A 385 7.44 5.10 -14.83
CA TYR A 385 8.09 3.81 -14.63
C TYR A 385 7.97 2.93 -15.88
N ALA A 386 8.74 1.84 -15.93
CA ALA A 386 8.58 0.78 -16.91
C ALA A 386 8.92 -0.59 -16.32
N ALA A 387 7.99 -1.54 -16.37
CA ALA A 387 8.21 -2.91 -15.93
C ALA A 387 9.04 -3.69 -16.97
N LEU A 388 10.19 -4.22 -16.54
CA LEU A 388 11.15 -4.92 -17.37
C LEU A 388 10.87 -6.43 -17.36
N LYS A 389 10.86 -7.08 -18.53
CA LYS A 389 10.54 -8.52 -18.71
C LYS A 389 9.19 -8.94 -18.12
N PHE A 390 8.28 -7.99 -17.86
CA PHE A 390 6.97 -8.31 -17.31
C PHE A 390 6.10 -9.03 -18.36
N HIS A 391 5.21 -9.92 -17.94
CA HIS A 391 4.35 -10.66 -18.87
C HIS A 391 3.27 -9.74 -19.52
N ASN A 392 2.54 -10.26 -20.52
CA ASN A 392 1.44 -9.56 -21.20
C ASN A 392 0.05 -10.06 -20.75
N GLU A 393 -0.01 -10.67 -19.56
CA GLU A 393 -1.23 -11.21 -18.93
C GLU A 393 -1.65 -10.33 -17.74
N GLU A 394 -2.76 -10.70 -17.10
CA GLU A 394 -3.31 -10.09 -15.90
C GLU A 394 -2.22 -9.93 -14.82
N PRO A 395 -1.89 -8.70 -14.35
CA PRO A 395 -0.75 -8.47 -13.46
C PRO A 395 -0.69 -9.36 -12.22
N GLU A 396 -1.84 -9.68 -11.63
CA GLU A 396 -1.95 -10.53 -10.45
C GLU A 396 -1.58 -12.00 -10.72
N LYS A 397 -1.56 -12.44 -11.99
CA LYS A 397 -1.12 -13.79 -12.41
C LYS A 397 0.39 -13.97 -12.48
N LEU A 398 1.15 -13.01 -11.93
CA LEU A 398 2.58 -13.14 -11.71
C LEU A 398 2.89 -14.43 -10.92
N LYS A 399 3.72 -15.30 -11.50
CA LYS A 399 4.15 -16.56 -10.87
C LYS A 399 4.71 -16.31 -9.46
N LEU A 400 4.50 -17.24 -8.53
CA LEU A 400 4.91 -17.11 -7.12
C LEU A 400 6.41 -16.85 -6.93
N ASN A 401 7.24 -17.43 -7.80
CA ASN A 401 8.70 -17.30 -7.75
C ASN A 401 9.24 -16.18 -8.64
N SER A 402 8.35 -15.37 -9.23
CA SER A 402 8.72 -14.23 -10.06
C SER A 402 8.69 -12.94 -9.26
N ASP A 403 9.66 -12.10 -9.56
CA ASP A 403 9.82 -10.72 -9.13
C ASP A 403 9.19 -9.74 -10.13
N ILE A 404 9.06 -8.50 -9.69
CA ILE A 404 8.72 -7.38 -10.57
C ILE A 404 9.94 -6.45 -10.65
N ASP A 405 10.61 -6.49 -11.80
CA ASP A 405 11.67 -5.54 -12.15
C ASP A 405 11.04 -4.24 -12.66
N LEU A 406 11.20 -3.13 -11.93
CA LEU A 406 10.68 -1.82 -12.31
C LEU A 406 11.82 -0.85 -12.56
N ILE A 407 11.88 -0.31 -13.78
CA ILE A 407 12.74 0.84 -14.08
C ILE A 407 12.00 2.10 -13.62
N ILE A 408 12.55 2.81 -12.65
CA ILE A 408 11.88 3.90 -11.93
C ILE A 408 12.90 4.87 -11.31
N SER A 409 12.55 6.14 -11.16
CA SER A 409 13.41 7.12 -10.46
C SER A 409 13.55 6.79 -8.97
N SER A 410 14.64 7.22 -8.33
CA SER A 410 14.87 6.97 -6.90
C SER A 410 13.81 7.64 -5.99
N ASP A 411 13.31 8.81 -6.38
CA ASP A 411 12.25 9.53 -5.66
C ASP A 411 10.92 8.76 -5.73
N ASN A 412 10.53 8.32 -6.92
CA ASN A 412 9.31 7.54 -7.10
C ASN A 412 9.42 6.14 -6.46
N ALA A 413 10.60 5.53 -6.46
CA ALA A 413 10.87 4.30 -5.71
C ALA A 413 10.64 4.48 -4.21
N GLN A 414 11.10 5.59 -3.63
CA GLN A 414 10.89 5.89 -2.22
C GLN A 414 9.40 6.10 -1.90
N LYS A 415 8.66 6.83 -2.75
CA LYS A 415 7.21 7.00 -2.62
C LYS A 415 6.47 5.66 -2.66
N LEU A 416 6.84 4.78 -3.58
CA LEU A 416 6.24 3.44 -3.68
C LEU A 416 6.51 2.61 -2.43
N VAL A 417 7.73 2.63 -1.89
CA VAL A 417 8.07 1.92 -0.65
C VAL A 417 7.27 2.47 0.53
N SER A 418 7.16 3.80 0.66
CA SER A 418 6.35 4.42 1.71
C SER A 418 4.87 4.02 1.61
N TYR A 419 4.33 3.95 0.40
CA TYR A 419 2.98 3.45 0.17
C TYR A 419 2.82 1.99 0.62
N LEU A 420 3.70 1.10 0.16
CA LEU A 420 3.65 -0.33 0.48
C LEU A 420 3.86 -0.61 1.97
N SER A 421 4.68 0.19 2.66
CA SER A 421 4.85 0.08 4.12
C SER A 421 3.60 0.45 4.90
N GLY A 422 2.74 1.32 4.36
CA GLY A 422 1.46 1.70 4.95
C GLY A 422 0.27 0.85 4.50
N HIS A 423 0.49 -0.13 3.62
CA HIS A 423 -0.58 -0.91 2.99
C HIS A 423 -1.22 -1.91 3.96
N SER A 424 -2.55 -1.96 3.99
CA SER A 424 -3.37 -2.75 4.90
C SER A 424 -3.20 -4.27 4.79
N LEU A 425 -2.77 -4.77 3.62
CA LEU A 425 -2.47 -6.19 3.39
C LEU A 425 -1.02 -6.58 3.66
N VAL A 426 -0.17 -5.61 4.01
CA VAL A 426 1.26 -5.83 4.18
C VAL A 426 1.61 -5.87 5.65
N GLN A 427 2.25 -6.96 6.06
CA GLN A 427 2.77 -7.14 7.41
C GLN A 427 4.13 -6.44 7.57
N LYS A 428 5.01 -6.61 6.57
CA LYS A 428 6.40 -6.16 6.64
C LYS A 428 6.92 -5.78 5.27
N VAL A 429 7.66 -4.68 5.20
CA VAL A 429 8.45 -4.29 4.04
C VAL A 429 9.92 -4.21 4.45
N SER A 430 10.74 -5.07 3.85
CA SER A 430 12.19 -5.08 4.03
C SER A 430 12.84 -4.50 2.78
N THR A 431 13.81 -3.58 2.94
CA THR A 431 14.45 -2.92 1.79
C THR A 431 15.96 -3.02 1.85
N VAL A 432 16.58 -3.20 0.69
CA VAL A 432 18.03 -3.19 0.49
C VAL A 432 18.35 -2.14 -0.55
N LYS A 433 19.03 -1.07 -0.13
CA LYS A 433 19.45 0.01 -1.02
C LYS A 433 20.83 -0.29 -1.59
N LYS A 434 20.92 -0.34 -2.91
CA LYS A 434 22.16 -0.38 -3.68
C LYS A 434 22.32 0.94 -4.43
N SER A 435 23.49 1.15 -5.02
CA SER A 435 23.79 2.38 -5.75
C SER A 435 23.01 2.58 -7.06
N PHE A 436 22.38 1.53 -7.58
CA PHE A 436 21.69 1.51 -8.88
C PHE A 436 20.24 1.05 -8.79
N MET A 437 19.84 0.48 -7.64
CA MET A 437 18.49 0.00 -7.41
C MET A 437 18.16 -0.10 -5.91
N GLN A 438 16.88 -0.22 -5.60
CA GLN A 438 16.40 -0.62 -4.29
C GLN A 438 15.59 -1.91 -4.43
N THR A 439 16.05 -2.99 -3.79
CA THR A 439 15.28 -4.24 -3.69
C THR A 439 14.31 -4.12 -2.52
N VAL A 440 13.06 -4.51 -2.75
CA VAL A 440 11.95 -4.41 -1.80
C VAL A 440 11.32 -5.78 -1.67
N ARG A 441 11.36 -6.34 -0.45
CA ARG A 441 10.65 -7.57 -0.10
C ARG A 441 9.42 -7.21 0.72
N ILE A 442 8.26 -7.64 0.24
CA ILE A 442 6.96 -7.40 0.84
C ILE A 442 6.45 -8.74 1.36
N VAL A 443 6.08 -8.78 2.63
CA VAL A 443 5.45 -9.92 3.28
C VAL A 443 4.02 -9.55 3.63
N THR A 444 3.05 -10.31 3.13
CA THR A 444 1.62 -10.10 3.41
C THR A 444 1.24 -10.64 4.79
N LEU A 445 0.01 -10.37 5.26
CA LEU A 445 -0.48 -10.88 6.54
C LEU A 445 -0.59 -12.42 6.56
N GLN A 446 -0.71 -13.04 5.38
CA GLN A 446 -0.71 -14.50 5.18
C GLN A 446 0.69 -15.08 4.87
N ASN A 447 1.77 -14.32 5.12
CA ASN A 447 3.17 -14.72 4.87
C ASN A 447 3.49 -15.00 3.38
N GLU A 448 2.70 -14.47 2.43
CA GLU A 448 3.07 -14.51 1.01
C GLU A 448 4.17 -13.47 0.73
N ILE A 449 5.10 -13.79 -0.18
CA ILE A 449 6.19 -12.89 -0.55
C ILE A 449 5.96 -12.28 -1.93
N LEU A 450 6.14 -10.97 -2.04
CA LEU A 450 6.33 -10.26 -3.29
C LEU A 450 7.67 -9.52 -3.26
N ASN A 451 8.49 -9.74 -4.29
CA ASN A 451 9.78 -9.05 -4.44
C ASN A 451 9.68 -8.05 -5.59
N LEU A 452 10.09 -6.81 -5.34
CA LEU A 452 10.24 -5.76 -6.35
C LEU A 452 11.71 -5.34 -6.42
N ASP A 453 12.24 -5.21 -7.64
CA ASP A 453 13.54 -4.59 -7.89
C ASP A 453 13.31 -3.23 -8.53
N LEU A 454 13.52 -2.16 -7.77
CA LEU A 454 13.30 -0.77 -8.19
C LEU A 454 14.60 -0.19 -8.76
N ILE A 455 14.79 -0.37 -10.06
CA ILE A 455 16.01 -0.10 -10.82
C ILE A 455 16.02 1.35 -11.30
N HIS A 456 16.90 2.18 -10.74
CA HIS A 456 17.07 3.57 -11.18
C HIS A 456 18.30 3.78 -12.07
N GLN A 457 19.19 2.78 -12.18
CA GLN A 457 20.27 2.71 -13.16
C GLN A 457 20.45 1.27 -13.66
N VAL A 458 20.51 1.07 -14.98
CA VAL A 458 20.70 -0.26 -15.57
C VAL A 458 22.20 -0.55 -15.73
N LYS A 459 22.76 -1.39 -14.86
CA LYS A 459 24.20 -1.69 -14.80
C LYS A 459 24.52 -3.17 -14.95
N TRP A 460 25.66 -3.45 -15.56
CA TRP A 460 26.39 -4.71 -15.45
C TRP A 460 27.69 -4.45 -14.68
N LYS A 461 27.81 -5.04 -13.48
CA LYS A 461 28.87 -4.71 -12.51
C LYS A 461 28.94 -3.20 -12.27
N HIS A 462 30.08 -2.56 -12.55
CA HIS A 462 30.29 -1.12 -12.44
C HIS A 462 30.05 -0.35 -13.75
N ILE A 463 29.59 -1.00 -14.81
CA ILE A 463 29.36 -0.37 -16.12
C ILE A 463 27.86 -0.17 -16.33
N GLN A 464 27.43 1.06 -16.62
CA GLN A 464 26.08 1.36 -17.05
C GLN A 464 25.88 0.94 -18.51
N ILE A 465 24.90 0.07 -18.76
CA ILE A 465 24.71 -0.58 -20.05
C ILE A 465 23.59 0.06 -20.87
N MET A 466 22.61 0.68 -20.21
CA MET A 466 21.50 1.37 -20.84
C MET A 466 21.15 2.68 -20.12
N GLU A 467 20.49 3.58 -20.84
CA GLU A 467 20.06 4.89 -20.33
C GLU A 467 18.59 4.83 -19.90
N VAL A 468 18.30 5.14 -18.64
CA VAL A 468 16.95 4.99 -18.06
C VAL A 468 15.95 5.98 -18.65
N SER A 469 16.34 7.22 -18.92
CA SER A 469 15.51 8.24 -19.59
C SER A 469 14.94 7.71 -20.91
N LYS A 470 15.79 7.18 -21.79
CA LYS A 470 15.38 6.60 -23.08
C LYS A 470 14.43 5.42 -22.94
N ILE A 471 14.66 4.55 -21.96
CA ILE A 471 13.77 3.42 -21.67
C ILE A 471 12.38 3.93 -21.25
N ILE A 472 12.34 4.93 -20.37
CA ILE A 472 11.11 5.55 -19.88
C ILE A 472 10.38 6.30 -21.00
N GLU A 473 11.07 6.95 -21.93
CA GLU A 473 10.50 7.59 -23.12
C GLU A 473 9.89 6.56 -24.09
N ASN A 474 10.57 5.42 -24.29
CA ASN A 474 10.13 4.38 -25.24
C ASN A 474 9.08 3.41 -24.68
N ARG A 475 8.70 3.55 -23.41
CA ARG A 475 7.79 2.61 -22.73
C ARG A 475 6.46 2.42 -23.47
N ARG A 476 5.83 1.28 -23.25
CA ARG A 476 4.53 0.91 -23.86
C ARG A 476 3.56 0.45 -22.79
N LYS A 477 2.32 0.95 -22.82
CA LYS A 477 1.25 0.55 -21.90
C LYS A 477 0.57 -0.72 -22.44
N ASN A 478 0.42 -1.75 -21.62
CA ASN A 478 -0.34 -2.94 -21.99
C ASN A 478 -1.86 -2.75 -21.76
N ARG A 479 -2.67 -3.74 -22.17
CA ARG A 479 -4.14 -3.71 -22.00
C ARG A 479 -4.62 -3.62 -20.54
N PHE A 480 -3.76 -3.94 -19.58
CA PHE A 480 -4.05 -3.88 -18.14
C PHE A 480 -3.58 -2.58 -17.49
N GLY A 481 -3.08 -1.63 -18.28
CA GLY A 481 -2.63 -0.34 -17.78
C GLY A 481 -1.22 -0.33 -17.19
N VAL A 482 -0.45 -1.40 -17.36
CA VAL A 482 0.94 -1.48 -16.89
C VAL A 482 1.87 -0.93 -17.96
N TYR A 483 2.72 0.04 -17.60
CA TYR A 483 3.80 0.48 -18.46
C TYR A 483 4.93 -0.54 -18.44
N LYS A 484 5.32 -1.00 -19.62
CA LYS A 484 6.40 -1.94 -19.84
C LYS A 484 7.54 -1.29 -20.62
N VAL A 485 8.73 -1.83 -20.42
CA VAL A 485 9.88 -1.54 -21.30
C VAL A 485 9.51 -1.98 -22.72
N SER A 486 9.91 -1.18 -23.73
CA SER A 486 9.64 -1.51 -25.13
C SER A 486 10.23 -2.89 -25.48
N GLU A 487 9.67 -3.57 -26.48
CA GLU A 487 10.15 -4.89 -26.87
C GLU A 487 11.61 -4.83 -27.35
N LYS A 488 11.96 -3.77 -28.10
CA LYS A 488 13.33 -3.51 -28.56
C LYS A 488 14.30 -3.28 -27.40
N ASP A 489 13.93 -2.46 -26.42
CA ASP A 489 14.78 -2.19 -25.25
C ASP A 489 14.88 -3.41 -24.34
N THR A 490 13.80 -4.18 -24.21
CA THR A 490 13.81 -5.46 -23.46
C THR A 490 14.74 -6.46 -24.13
N ALA A 491 14.66 -6.63 -25.45
CA ALA A 491 15.56 -7.49 -26.21
C ALA A 491 17.01 -7.04 -26.08
N ARG A 492 17.27 -5.74 -26.17
CA ARG A 492 18.61 -5.16 -25.96
C ARG A 492 19.14 -5.41 -24.55
N PHE A 493 18.30 -5.27 -23.53
CA PHE A 493 18.67 -5.57 -22.15
C PHE A 493 19.08 -7.04 -22.00
N ILE A 494 18.28 -7.98 -22.54
CA ILE A 494 18.56 -9.42 -22.47
C ILE A 494 19.88 -9.75 -23.17
N ASP A 495 20.07 -9.28 -24.40
CA ASP A 495 21.30 -9.43 -25.19
C ASP A 495 22.52 -8.92 -24.43
N LEU A 496 22.47 -7.68 -23.91
CA LEU A 496 23.56 -7.14 -23.08
C LEU A 496 23.80 -7.95 -21.80
N PHE A 497 22.74 -8.36 -21.10
CA PHE A 497 22.86 -9.06 -19.82
C PHE A 497 23.55 -10.42 -19.97
N TYR A 498 23.15 -11.22 -20.96
CA TYR A 498 23.71 -12.56 -21.16
C TYR A 498 25.09 -12.50 -21.83
N SER A 499 25.25 -11.73 -22.91
CA SER A 499 26.54 -11.64 -23.62
C SER A 499 27.66 -11.06 -22.74
N LEU A 500 27.38 -10.07 -21.89
CA LEU A 500 28.41 -9.52 -21.01
C LEU A 500 28.82 -10.49 -19.88
N ASN A 501 27.89 -11.34 -19.44
CA ASN A 501 28.14 -12.41 -18.47
C ASN A 501 28.77 -13.67 -19.08
N ASP A 502 29.04 -13.66 -20.40
CA ASP A 502 29.59 -14.82 -21.11
C ASP A 502 28.68 -16.06 -20.95
N ALA A 503 27.37 -15.82 -21.07
CA ALA A 503 26.33 -16.83 -20.91
C ALA A 503 25.42 -16.85 -22.15
N GLU A 504 24.92 -18.02 -22.49
CA GLU A 504 23.93 -18.18 -23.56
C GLU A 504 22.58 -17.59 -23.15
N ILE A 505 21.88 -17.00 -24.13
CA ILE A 505 20.51 -16.51 -23.93
C ILE A 505 19.61 -17.75 -23.80
N PRO A 506 18.78 -17.86 -22.75
CA PRO A 506 17.87 -18.99 -22.62
C PRO A 506 16.94 -19.13 -23.81
N GLU A 507 16.61 -20.37 -24.18
CA GLU A 507 15.70 -20.70 -25.30
C GLU A 507 14.39 -19.91 -25.26
N THR A 508 13.86 -19.66 -24.06
CA THR A 508 12.63 -18.88 -23.84
C THR A 508 12.71 -17.44 -24.34
N TYR A 509 13.91 -16.85 -24.45
CA TYR A 509 14.14 -15.49 -24.93
C TYR A 509 14.82 -15.44 -26.29
N GLU A 510 15.45 -16.52 -26.75
CA GLU A 510 16.28 -16.50 -27.95
C GLU A 510 15.52 -16.04 -29.20
N LYS A 511 14.33 -16.61 -29.43
CA LYS A 511 13.45 -16.22 -30.54
C LYS A 511 13.08 -14.73 -30.45
N PHE A 512 12.64 -14.29 -29.28
CA PHE A 512 12.25 -12.90 -29.02
C PHE A 512 13.41 -11.93 -29.29
N VAL A 513 14.62 -12.23 -28.81
CA VAL A 513 15.79 -11.36 -29.03
C VAL A 513 16.17 -11.33 -30.51
N SER A 514 16.14 -12.47 -31.20
CA SER A 514 16.42 -12.56 -32.64
C SER A 514 15.47 -11.70 -33.47
N GLU A 515 14.17 -11.77 -33.20
CA GLU A 515 13.14 -11.03 -33.93
C GLU A 515 13.32 -9.50 -33.79
N HIS A 516 13.67 -9.04 -32.59
CA HIS A 516 13.70 -7.60 -32.27
C HIS A 516 15.06 -6.93 -32.51
N LEU A 517 16.18 -7.67 -32.42
CA LEU A 517 17.51 -7.10 -32.65
C LEU A 517 18.08 -7.41 -34.04
N LYS A 518 17.67 -8.53 -34.66
CA LYS A 518 18.19 -8.98 -35.97
C LYS A 518 19.73 -8.95 -36.00
N SER A 519 20.33 -8.23 -36.94
CA SER A 519 21.79 -8.07 -37.09
C SER A 519 22.45 -7.23 -35.99
N ASN A 520 21.68 -6.59 -35.11
CA ASN A 520 22.23 -5.76 -34.03
C ASN A 520 22.54 -6.54 -32.74
N LYS A 521 22.49 -7.88 -32.75
CA LYS A 521 22.93 -8.71 -31.63
C LYS A 521 24.41 -8.52 -31.35
N ILE A 522 24.80 -8.72 -30.09
CA ILE A 522 26.21 -8.66 -29.71
C ILE A 522 26.93 -9.90 -30.23
N THR A 523 27.89 -9.70 -31.12
CA THR A 523 28.78 -10.75 -31.63
C THR A 523 30.16 -10.70 -30.98
N ASP A 524 30.62 -9.50 -30.59
CA ASP A 524 31.90 -9.28 -29.93
C ASP A 524 31.71 -8.65 -28.54
N ARG A 525 31.95 -9.45 -27.51
CA ARG A 525 31.85 -9.05 -26.10
C ARG A 525 32.87 -7.98 -25.72
N GLU A 526 34.12 -8.11 -26.17
CA GLU A 526 35.21 -7.22 -25.77
C GLU A 526 35.06 -5.83 -26.39
N LEU A 527 34.72 -5.79 -27.69
CA LEU A 527 34.41 -4.55 -28.39
C LEU A 527 33.22 -3.84 -27.76
N THR A 528 32.19 -4.60 -27.35
CA THR A 528 31.02 -4.05 -26.66
C THR A 528 31.40 -3.42 -25.32
N ILE A 529 32.21 -4.10 -24.49
CA ILE A 529 32.69 -3.55 -23.22
C ILE A 529 33.53 -2.28 -23.46
N LYS A 530 34.42 -2.29 -24.46
CA LYS A 530 35.25 -1.12 -24.81
C LYS A 530 34.38 0.07 -25.22
N THR A 531 33.36 -0.18 -26.03
CA THR A 531 32.39 0.85 -26.48
C THR A 531 31.57 1.40 -25.32
N LEU A 532 31.12 0.54 -24.39
CA LEU A 532 30.38 0.97 -23.20
C LEU A 532 31.23 1.84 -22.26
N LYS A 533 32.52 1.52 -22.09
CA LYS A 533 33.45 2.30 -21.26
C LYS A 533 33.75 3.70 -21.83
N MET A 534 33.57 3.90 -23.14
CA MET A 534 33.76 5.20 -23.79
C MET A 534 32.62 6.19 -23.52
N LYS A 535 31.46 5.70 -23.04
CA LYS A 535 30.30 6.54 -22.73
C LYS A 535 30.54 7.43 -21.49
N ASN A 536 29.87 8.58 -21.44
CA ASN A 536 30.02 9.59 -20.37
C ASN A 536 29.76 9.02 -18.96
N GLU A 537 28.80 8.12 -18.85
CA GLU A 537 28.36 7.48 -17.61
C GLU A 537 29.41 6.49 -17.06
N ASN A 538 30.38 6.09 -17.89
CA ASN A 538 31.33 5.02 -17.62
C ASN A 538 32.80 5.43 -17.73
N ARG A 539 33.10 6.73 -17.85
CA ARG A 539 34.48 7.24 -17.97
C ARG A 539 34.86 8.20 -16.84
N GLY A 540 36.17 8.40 -16.67
CA GLY A 540 36.73 9.33 -15.67
C GLY A 540 36.25 9.04 -14.24
N PHE A 541 35.80 10.09 -13.55
CA PHE A 541 35.30 9.99 -12.17
C PHE A 541 34.10 9.04 -12.03
N SER A 542 33.19 9.01 -13.01
CA SER A 542 32.01 8.14 -12.99
C SER A 542 32.39 6.66 -12.97
N TYR A 543 33.43 6.27 -13.70
CA TYR A 543 33.97 4.91 -13.69
C TYR A 543 34.44 4.50 -12.30
N PHE A 544 35.28 5.33 -11.67
CA PHE A 544 35.81 5.06 -10.33
C PHE A 544 34.69 5.02 -9.28
N LYS A 545 33.77 5.98 -9.33
CA LYS A 545 32.58 6.01 -8.48
C LYS A 545 31.78 4.72 -8.61
N ASN A 546 31.54 4.25 -9.84
CA ASN A 546 30.80 3.01 -10.06
C ASN A 546 31.54 1.76 -9.54
N ILE A 547 32.87 1.72 -9.58
CA ILE A 547 33.66 0.63 -8.99
C ILE A 547 33.47 0.59 -7.47
N VAL A 548 33.66 1.73 -6.79
CA VAL A 548 33.50 1.83 -5.34
C VAL A 548 32.07 1.43 -4.94
N HIS A 549 31.08 1.91 -5.70
CA HIS A 549 29.69 1.54 -5.53
C HIS A 549 29.45 0.04 -5.71
N TYR A 550 30.00 -0.58 -6.77
CA TYR A 550 29.86 -2.02 -7.01
C TYR A 550 30.45 -2.87 -5.87
N LEU A 551 31.62 -2.47 -5.36
CA LEU A 551 32.24 -3.12 -4.21
C LEU A 551 31.35 -2.99 -2.96
N LYS A 552 30.84 -1.79 -2.67
CA LYS A 552 29.94 -1.56 -1.52
C LYS A 552 28.64 -2.35 -1.66
N ASP A 553 28.02 -2.32 -2.84
CA ASP A 553 26.74 -2.98 -3.13
C ASP A 553 26.83 -4.51 -2.98
N SER A 554 28.02 -5.10 -3.22
CA SER A 554 28.28 -6.54 -3.04
C SER A 554 28.18 -6.99 -1.56
N PHE A 555 28.19 -6.06 -0.61
CA PHE A 555 28.05 -6.32 0.83
C PHE A 555 26.79 -5.67 1.42
N ALA A 556 25.88 -5.15 0.59
CA ALA A 556 24.70 -4.40 1.05
C ALA A 556 23.70 -5.24 1.86
N GLU A 557 23.64 -6.55 1.63
CA GLU A 557 22.73 -7.46 2.34
C GLU A 557 23.47 -8.73 2.75
N LYS A 558 23.57 -8.96 4.05
CA LYS A 558 24.21 -10.17 4.60
C LYS A 558 23.27 -11.37 4.50
N GLY A 559 23.84 -12.55 4.31
CA GLY A 559 23.14 -13.81 4.42
C GLY A 559 23.07 -14.25 5.88
N PHE A 560 22.70 -15.51 6.10
CA PHE A 560 22.68 -16.13 7.41
C PHE A 560 22.86 -17.65 7.29
N ILE A 561 23.02 -18.31 8.43
CA ILE A 561 23.27 -19.75 8.52
C ILE A 561 22.03 -20.44 9.07
N ILE A 562 21.66 -21.54 8.43
CA ILE A 562 20.59 -22.46 8.84
C ILE A 562 21.21 -23.83 9.06
N THR A 563 20.82 -24.54 10.11
CA THR A 563 21.28 -25.91 10.37
C THR A 563 20.13 -26.89 10.44
N PHE A 564 20.36 -28.10 9.93
CA PHE A 564 19.44 -29.22 10.03
C PHE A 564 20.09 -30.36 10.79
N SER A 565 19.49 -30.71 11.93
CA SER A 565 19.87 -31.84 12.79
C SER A 565 18.80 -32.93 12.74
N GLY A 566 19.17 -34.16 13.09
CA GLY A 566 18.25 -35.30 13.03
C GLY A 566 18.98 -36.62 12.85
N VAL A 567 18.35 -37.72 13.24
CA VAL A 567 18.88 -39.06 13.01
C VAL A 567 18.86 -39.41 11.51
N ASP A 568 19.69 -40.38 11.10
CA ASP A 568 19.64 -40.87 9.72
C ASP A 568 18.29 -41.58 9.48
N GLY A 569 17.64 -41.31 8.35
CA GLY A 569 16.26 -41.74 8.08
C GLY A 569 15.16 -40.73 8.44
N ALA A 570 15.49 -39.62 9.14
CA ALA A 570 14.52 -38.57 9.46
C ALA A 570 14.08 -37.68 8.27
N GLY A 571 14.63 -37.90 7.06
CA GLY A 571 14.27 -37.17 5.85
C GLY A 571 14.99 -35.83 5.62
N LYS A 572 16.09 -35.57 6.35
CA LYS A 572 16.85 -34.30 6.28
C LYS A 572 17.25 -33.89 4.87
N SER A 573 17.90 -34.77 4.11
CA SER A 573 18.45 -34.41 2.80
C SER A 573 17.36 -33.99 1.81
N THR A 574 16.18 -34.61 1.87
CA THR A 574 14.99 -34.22 1.10
C THR A 574 14.52 -32.82 1.49
N VAL A 575 14.39 -32.55 2.79
CA VAL A 575 13.98 -31.23 3.30
C VAL A 575 15.00 -30.15 2.91
N ILE A 576 16.30 -30.39 3.10
CA ILE A 576 17.36 -29.43 2.75
C ILE A 576 17.33 -29.09 1.26
N SER A 577 17.17 -30.09 0.38
CA SER A 577 17.09 -29.86 -1.06
C SER A 577 15.90 -28.96 -1.42
N LYS A 578 14.72 -29.23 -0.83
CA LYS A 578 13.51 -28.46 -1.10
C LYS A 578 13.55 -27.06 -0.48
N VAL A 579 14.06 -26.92 0.73
CA VAL A 579 14.29 -25.61 1.37
C VAL A 579 15.30 -24.79 0.57
N SER A 580 16.39 -25.38 0.09
CA SER A 580 17.35 -24.70 -0.79
C SER A 580 16.65 -24.13 -2.03
N GLU A 581 15.86 -24.95 -2.72
CA GLU A 581 15.10 -24.53 -3.89
C GLU A 581 14.11 -23.40 -3.57
N LEU A 582 13.37 -23.51 -2.45
CA LEU A 582 12.42 -22.49 -2.02
C LEU A 582 13.10 -21.17 -1.63
N ILE A 583 14.24 -21.21 -0.97
CA ILE A 583 15.02 -20.01 -0.62
C ILE A 583 15.56 -19.34 -1.89
N GLU A 584 16.12 -20.11 -2.83
CA GLU A 584 16.66 -19.56 -4.07
C GLU A 584 15.56 -18.95 -4.94
N LYS A 585 14.38 -19.57 -5.01
CA LYS A 585 13.28 -19.12 -5.85
C LYS A 585 12.40 -18.03 -5.21
N ARG A 586 11.99 -18.19 -3.95
CA ARG A 586 11.06 -17.27 -3.27
C ARG A 586 11.77 -16.17 -2.48
N TYR A 587 12.79 -16.55 -1.71
CA TYR A 587 13.57 -15.59 -0.90
C TYR A 587 14.65 -14.88 -1.72
N ARG A 588 14.95 -15.40 -2.92
CA ARG A 588 15.90 -14.89 -3.93
C ARG A 588 17.30 -14.69 -3.38
N ARG A 589 17.76 -15.69 -2.62
CA ARG A 589 19.12 -15.71 -2.08
C ARG A 589 19.85 -16.95 -2.55
N PRO A 590 21.07 -16.82 -3.08
CA PRO A 590 21.88 -17.98 -3.44
C PRO A 590 22.18 -18.83 -2.20
N VAL A 591 22.03 -20.14 -2.34
CA VAL A 591 22.23 -21.07 -1.23
C VAL A 591 23.56 -21.80 -1.38
N LYS A 592 24.25 -22.02 -0.26
CA LYS A 592 25.38 -22.94 -0.18
C LYS A 592 25.10 -24.01 0.86
N VAL A 593 24.97 -25.26 0.40
CA VAL A 593 24.87 -26.42 1.30
C VAL A 593 26.28 -26.88 1.70
N LEU A 594 26.48 -27.08 3.00
CA LEU A 594 27.66 -27.66 3.61
C LEU A 594 27.23 -28.88 4.43
N ARG A 595 28.11 -29.89 4.54
CA ARG A 595 27.86 -31.07 5.37
C ARG A 595 28.77 -31.06 6.58
N HIS A 596 28.22 -31.45 7.73
CA HIS A 596 28.89 -31.61 9.01
C HIS A 596 29.56 -30.35 9.58
N ARG A 597 30.57 -29.80 8.91
CA ARG A 597 31.45 -28.75 9.44
C ARG A 597 32.05 -27.88 8.33
N PRO A 598 32.67 -26.72 8.66
CA PRO A 598 33.29 -25.84 7.67
C PRO A 598 34.31 -26.51 6.73
N SER A 599 34.95 -27.60 7.16
CA SER A 599 35.84 -28.44 6.37
C SER A 599 37.10 -27.69 5.88
N LEU A 600 37.63 -26.80 6.71
CA LEU A 600 38.97 -26.22 6.54
C LEU A 600 40.05 -27.29 6.79
N LEU A 601 39.82 -28.15 7.78
CA LEU A 601 40.65 -29.30 8.12
C LEU A 601 40.01 -30.61 7.63
N PRO A 602 40.76 -31.51 6.96
CA PRO A 602 40.21 -32.77 6.46
C PRO A 602 39.86 -33.72 7.62
N ILE A 603 39.04 -34.75 7.37
CA ILE A 603 38.75 -35.77 8.41
C ILE A 603 40.03 -36.49 8.82
N LEU A 604 40.15 -36.90 10.08
CA LEU A 604 41.39 -37.48 10.62
C LEU A 604 41.85 -38.72 9.83
N SER A 605 40.91 -39.47 9.26
CA SER A 605 41.22 -40.63 8.40
C SER A 605 41.91 -40.27 7.08
N VAL A 606 41.80 -39.02 6.59
CA VAL A 606 42.54 -38.58 5.39
C VAL A 606 44.03 -38.55 5.65
N TRP A 607 44.44 -38.11 6.85
CA TRP A 607 45.86 -38.06 7.22
C TRP A 607 46.49 -39.44 7.34
N THR A 608 45.70 -40.46 7.68
CA THR A 608 46.20 -41.82 7.88
C THR A 608 46.01 -42.74 6.68
N LYS A 609 44.96 -42.53 5.86
CA LYS A 609 44.58 -43.43 4.76
C LYS A 609 44.56 -42.79 3.37
N GLY A 610 44.80 -41.49 3.26
CA GLY A 610 44.64 -40.74 2.01
C GLY A 610 43.18 -40.36 1.72
N LYS A 611 42.97 -39.41 0.80
CA LYS A 611 41.68 -38.73 0.58
C LYS A 611 40.61 -39.64 -0.03
N GLU A 612 40.96 -40.46 -1.02
CA GLU A 612 40.01 -41.34 -1.72
C GLU A 612 39.54 -42.49 -0.82
N LYS A 613 40.48 -43.22 -0.20
CA LYS A 613 40.17 -44.35 0.68
C LYS A 613 39.42 -43.93 1.95
N ALA A 614 39.74 -42.76 2.52
CA ALA A 614 38.99 -42.21 3.64
C ALA A 614 37.56 -41.78 3.26
N HIS A 615 37.32 -41.44 1.99
CA HIS A 615 35.99 -41.09 1.50
C HIS A 615 35.14 -42.35 1.27
N GLU A 616 35.69 -43.38 0.62
CA GLU A 616 35.03 -44.68 0.45
C GLU A 616 34.69 -45.32 1.80
N ASP A 617 35.63 -45.33 2.75
CA ASP A 617 35.39 -45.84 4.11
C ASP A 617 34.28 -45.07 4.82
N ALA A 618 34.21 -43.75 4.67
CA ALA A 618 33.19 -42.91 5.30
C ALA A 618 31.79 -43.07 4.67
N VAL A 619 31.71 -43.51 3.41
CA VAL A 619 30.45 -43.78 2.70
C VAL A 619 29.95 -45.20 3.00
N ASN A 620 30.86 -46.18 3.11
CA ASN A 620 30.53 -47.59 3.25
C ASN A 620 30.40 -48.06 4.71
N SER A 621 30.89 -47.31 5.69
CA SER A 621 30.80 -47.69 7.11
C SER A 621 29.48 -47.22 7.75
N LEU A 622 28.91 -48.09 8.60
CA LEU A 622 27.76 -47.71 9.41
C LEU A 622 28.16 -46.63 10.43
N PRO A 623 27.26 -45.68 10.73
CA PRO A 623 27.53 -44.67 11.75
C PRO A 623 27.75 -45.30 13.13
N ARG A 624 28.59 -44.67 13.97
CA ARG A 624 28.92 -45.09 15.35
C ARG A 624 29.71 -46.40 15.51
N GLN A 625 30.46 -46.85 14.50
CA GLN A 625 31.38 -48.01 14.64
C GLN A 625 32.71 -47.71 15.35
N GLY A 626 32.87 -46.54 15.95
CA GLY A 626 34.09 -46.14 16.64
C GLY A 626 34.25 -46.83 18.02
N ASN A 627 35.40 -47.48 18.24
CA ASN A 627 35.70 -48.18 19.50
C ASN A 627 36.50 -47.35 20.52
N ASN A 628 36.61 -46.03 20.34
CA ASN A 628 37.42 -45.20 21.23
C ASN A 628 36.75 -45.03 22.60
N LYS A 629 37.43 -45.49 23.65
CA LYS A 629 37.00 -45.33 25.06
C LYS A 629 37.92 -44.37 25.85
N ASN A 630 38.99 -43.86 25.24
CA ASN A 630 39.99 -43.03 25.92
C ASN A 630 39.57 -41.55 25.93
N SER A 631 39.55 -40.93 27.11
CA SER A 631 39.17 -39.52 27.32
C SER A 631 40.16 -38.53 26.71
N LEU A 632 41.48 -38.77 26.82
CA LEU A 632 42.51 -37.92 26.21
C LEU A 632 42.45 -37.98 24.68
N SER A 633 42.28 -39.19 24.13
CA SER A 633 42.08 -39.37 22.68
C SER A 633 40.81 -38.70 22.19
N SER A 634 39.72 -38.77 22.96
CA SER A 634 38.47 -38.06 22.68
C SER A 634 38.64 -36.54 22.73
N LEU A 635 39.40 -36.01 23.71
CA LEU A 635 39.69 -34.58 23.85
C LEU A 635 40.52 -34.06 22.68
N LEU A 636 41.53 -34.80 22.24
CA LEU A 636 42.34 -34.43 21.07
C LEU A 636 41.52 -34.46 19.77
N ARG A 637 40.69 -35.50 19.56
CA ARG A 637 39.77 -35.56 18.40
C ARG A 637 38.76 -34.42 18.43
N PHE A 638 38.19 -34.12 19.59
CA PHE A 638 37.30 -32.99 19.77
C PHE A 638 38.02 -31.67 19.48
N GLY A 639 39.21 -31.45 20.06
CA GLY A 639 40.02 -30.25 19.82
C GLY A 639 40.36 -30.04 18.35
N TYR A 640 40.69 -31.11 17.62
CA TYR A 640 40.95 -31.07 16.19
C TYR A 640 39.71 -30.58 15.39
N TYR A 641 38.57 -31.23 15.59
CA TYR A 641 37.34 -30.84 14.89
C TYR A 641 36.77 -29.51 15.38
N TYR A 642 36.94 -29.18 16.65
CA TYR A 642 36.51 -27.91 17.23
C TYR A 642 37.33 -26.73 16.67
N THR A 643 38.63 -26.92 16.44
CA THR A 643 39.48 -25.93 15.76
C THR A 643 38.97 -25.62 14.35
N ASP A 644 38.49 -26.65 13.62
CA ASP A 644 37.84 -26.46 12.31
C ASP A 644 36.60 -25.57 12.41
N TYR A 645 35.79 -25.72 13.46
CA TYR A 645 34.65 -24.83 13.70
C TYR A 645 35.09 -23.40 14.05
N ILE A 646 36.06 -23.25 14.95
CA ILE A 646 36.51 -21.94 15.46
C ILE A 646 37.12 -21.08 14.34
N LEU A 647 37.96 -21.66 13.49
CA LEU A 647 38.58 -20.96 12.37
C LEU A 647 37.66 -20.92 11.15
N GLY A 648 37.05 -22.06 10.84
CA GLY A 648 36.23 -22.22 9.64
C GLY A 648 34.98 -21.36 9.64
N GLN A 649 34.38 -21.06 10.81
CA GLN A 649 33.23 -20.16 10.89
C GLN A 649 33.52 -18.76 10.30
N PHE A 650 34.73 -18.21 10.49
CA PHE A 650 35.10 -16.90 9.93
C PHE A 650 35.32 -16.98 8.42
N VAL A 651 35.88 -18.09 7.92
CA VAL A 651 36.02 -18.34 6.49
C VAL A 651 34.64 -18.45 5.82
N ILE A 652 33.73 -19.22 6.39
CA ILE A 652 32.36 -19.36 5.88
C ILE A 652 31.61 -18.02 5.95
N TYR A 653 31.77 -17.27 7.05
CA TYR A 653 31.15 -15.97 7.22
C TYR A 653 31.61 -14.96 6.17
N THR A 654 32.93 -14.81 5.98
CA THR A 654 33.49 -13.87 5.00
C THR A 654 33.26 -14.32 3.56
N LYS A 655 33.38 -15.62 3.28
CA LYS A 655 33.22 -16.17 1.92
C LYS A 655 31.78 -16.10 1.42
N TYR A 656 30.83 -16.46 2.28
CA TYR A 656 29.43 -16.65 1.90
C TYR A 656 28.49 -15.63 2.56
N VAL A 657 28.48 -15.53 3.88
CA VAL A 657 27.48 -14.75 4.63
C VAL A 657 27.60 -13.25 4.34
N LEU A 658 28.80 -12.66 4.37
CA LEU A 658 29.00 -11.24 4.06
C LEU A 658 28.62 -10.88 2.62
N ARG A 659 28.68 -11.84 1.69
CA ARG A 659 28.30 -11.68 0.28
C ARG A 659 26.84 -12.06 0.00
N GLY A 660 26.04 -12.19 1.05
CA GLY A 660 24.61 -12.43 0.94
C GLY A 660 24.16 -13.87 0.70
N LYS A 661 25.06 -14.86 0.71
CA LYS A 661 24.68 -16.27 0.53
C LYS A 661 24.07 -16.83 1.82
N ILE A 662 23.00 -17.60 1.69
CA ILE A 662 22.44 -18.37 2.81
C ILE A 662 23.15 -19.72 2.87
N VAL A 663 23.65 -20.10 4.03
CA VAL A 663 24.40 -21.35 4.22
C VAL A 663 23.51 -22.36 4.93
N LEU A 664 23.27 -23.51 4.31
CA LEU A 664 22.53 -24.62 4.94
C LEU A 664 23.53 -25.70 5.37
N TYR A 665 23.51 -26.06 6.65
CA TYR A 665 24.28 -27.17 7.18
C TYR A 665 23.42 -28.43 7.29
N ASP A 666 23.80 -29.49 6.57
CA ASP A 666 23.35 -30.85 6.83
C ASP A 666 24.23 -31.43 7.95
N ARG A 667 23.70 -31.40 9.18
CA ARG A 667 24.42 -31.59 10.45
C ARG A 667 25.35 -30.43 10.81
N TYR A 668 25.49 -30.20 12.11
CA TYR A 668 26.27 -29.10 12.66
C TYR A 668 26.88 -29.51 14.02
N TYR A 669 27.30 -28.54 14.81
CA TYR A 669 27.92 -28.73 16.11
C TYR A 669 27.05 -29.53 17.11
N PHE A 670 25.72 -29.53 16.94
CA PHE A 670 24.79 -30.25 17.82
C PHE A 670 25.06 -31.76 17.88
N ASP A 671 25.63 -32.34 16.82
CA ASP A 671 26.04 -33.75 16.80
C ASP A 671 27.14 -34.02 17.85
N PHE A 672 28.01 -33.08 18.21
CA PHE A 672 28.99 -33.29 19.30
C PHE A 672 28.36 -33.28 20.70
N ILE A 673 27.16 -32.71 20.84
CA ILE A 673 26.45 -32.65 22.12
C ILE A 673 25.54 -33.87 22.25
N ALA A 674 24.72 -34.15 21.24
CA ALA A 674 23.69 -35.20 21.27
C ALA A 674 24.16 -36.55 20.67
N ASP A 675 25.11 -36.57 19.74
CA ASP A 675 25.58 -37.77 19.02
C ASP A 675 27.12 -37.90 18.96
N ALA A 676 27.80 -37.63 20.08
CA ALA A 676 29.27 -37.59 20.13
C ALA A 676 29.95 -38.89 19.65
N ARG A 677 29.28 -40.04 19.86
CA ARG A 677 29.73 -41.37 19.43
C ARG A 677 29.96 -41.46 17.92
N ARG A 678 29.20 -40.70 17.11
CA ARG A 678 29.39 -40.67 15.65
C ARG A 678 30.77 -40.15 15.25
N SER A 679 31.34 -39.24 16.03
CA SER A 679 32.68 -38.70 15.81
C SER A 679 33.77 -39.45 16.59
N ASN A 680 33.44 -40.61 17.18
CA ASN A 680 34.34 -41.40 18.01
C ASN A 680 34.89 -40.62 19.22
N ILE A 681 34.04 -39.76 19.80
CA ILE A 681 34.34 -38.89 20.96
C ILE A 681 33.47 -39.31 22.14
N GLN A 682 34.10 -39.50 23.31
CA GLN A 682 33.44 -39.70 24.60
C GLN A 682 33.96 -38.66 25.59
N LEU A 683 33.23 -37.56 25.76
CA LEU A 683 33.53 -36.45 26.66
C LEU A 683 32.30 -36.07 27.48
N PRO A 684 32.47 -35.43 28.66
CA PRO A 684 31.35 -34.87 29.40
C PRO A 684 30.59 -33.84 28.55
N LYS A 685 29.24 -33.89 28.58
CA LYS A 685 28.38 -32.96 27.82
C LYS A 685 28.66 -31.50 28.16
N SER A 686 29.05 -31.20 29.40
CA SER A 686 29.42 -29.84 29.81
C SER A 686 30.56 -29.26 28.96
N VAL A 687 31.54 -30.07 28.57
CA VAL A 687 32.67 -29.65 27.73
C VAL A 687 32.20 -29.32 26.32
N THR A 688 31.41 -30.21 25.71
CA THR A 688 30.91 -30.01 24.34
C THR A 688 29.88 -28.88 24.29
N GLU A 689 28.99 -28.74 25.28
CA GLU A 689 28.06 -27.61 25.41
C GLU A 689 28.79 -26.27 25.60
N THR A 690 29.84 -26.23 26.41
CA THR A 690 30.65 -25.01 26.63
C THR A 690 31.35 -24.59 25.35
N GLY A 691 31.89 -25.55 24.59
CA GLY A 691 32.48 -25.28 23.28
C GLY A 691 31.50 -24.60 22.31
N TYR A 692 30.21 -24.98 22.34
CA TYR A 692 29.21 -24.30 21.51
C TYR A 692 29.17 -22.80 21.81
N HIS A 693 29.28 -22.38 23.07
CA HIS A 693 29.15 -20.99 23.51
C HIS A 693 30.07 -20.02 22.75
N PHE A 694 31.27 -20.46 22.37
CA PHE A 694 32.26 -19.65 21.67
C PHE A 694 32.07 -19.60 20.14
N LEU A 695 31.11 -20.36 19.60
CA LEU A 695 30.79 -20.34 18.18
C LEU A 695 29.75 -19.27 17.85
N MET A 696 29.88 -18.67 16.67
CA MET A 696 28.84 -17.85 16.06
C MET A 696 27.58 -18.71 15.90
N LYS A 697 26.47 -18.24 16.48
CA LYS A 697 25.21 -18.97 16.49
C LYS A 697 24.58 -18.94 15.11
N PRO A 698 24.28 -20.09 14.49
CA PRO A 698 23.39 -20.12 13.34
C PRO A 698 22.04 -19.55 13.73
N GLU A 699 21.40 -18.83 12.83
CA GLU A 699 20.21 -18.05 13.14
C GLU A 699 18.95 -18.93 13.24
N PHE A 700 18.90 -19.96 12.40
CA PHE A 700 17.81 -20.94 12.37
C PHE A 700 18.38 -22.34 12.52
N ASN A 701 17.85 -23.09 13.47
CA ASN A 701 18.31 -24.43 13.79
C ASN A 701 17.07 -25.34 13.84
N PHE A 702 16.98 -26.29 12.92
CA PHE A 702 15.86 -27.21 12.79
C PHE A 702 16.30 -28.64 13.13
N PHE A 703 15.66 -29.25 14.12
CA PHE A 703 15.79 -30.66 14.44
C PHE A 703 14.62 -31.43 13.84
N LEU A 704 14.89 -32.30 12.87
CA LEU A 704 13.90 -33.13 12.22
C LEU A 704 13.84 -34.50 12.87
N TYR A 705 12.65 -34.92 13.30
CA TYR A 705 12.39 -36.24 13.87
C TYR A 705 11.15 -36.90 13.24
N ALA A 706 11.00 -38.20 13.46
CA ALA A 706 9.83 -38.97 13.07
C ALA A 706 9.70 -40.17 14.02
N ALA A 707 8.58 -40.89 13.95
CA ALA A 707 8.39 -42.12 14.71
C ALA A 707 9.55 -43.13 14.43
N PRO A 708 10.12 -43.78 15.46
CA PRO A 708 11.26 -44.69 15.29
C PRO A 708 11.02 -45.81 14.27
N GLU A 709 9.80 -46.35 14.20
CA GLU A 709 9.37 -47.39 13.25
C GLU A 709 9.50 -46.87 11.81
N LYS A 710 9.11 -45.61 11.59
CA LYS A 710 9.20 -44.94 10.28
C LYS A 710 10.64 -44.61 9.90
N ILE A 711 11.51 -44.36 10.87
CA ILE A 711 12.95 -44.16 10.64
C ILE A 711 13.61 -45.48 10.24
N LEU A 712 13.33 -46.55 10.99
CA LEU A 712 13.85 -47.90 10.73
C LEU A 712 13.39 -48.46 9.37
N SER A 713 12.16 -48.17 8.96
CA SER A 713 11.67 -48.58 7.65
C SER A 713 12.37 -47.85 6.49
N ARG A 714 12.81 -46.60 6.70
CA ARG A 714 13.56 -45.81 5.72
C ARG A 714 15.04 -46.18 5.67
N LYS A 715 15.68 -46.36 6.83
CA LYS A 715 17.10 -46.70 6.96
C LYS A 715 17.35 -47.56 8.20
N LYS A 716 17.89 -48.76 8.01
CA LYS A 716 18.26 -49.70 9.09
C LYS A 716 19.70 -49.50 9.57
N GLU A 717 20.07 -48.27 9.91
CA GLU A 717 21.44 -47.93 10.36
C GLU A 717 21.61 -47.89 11.89
N LEU A 718 20.50 -47.76 12.64
CA LEU A 718 20.49 -47.63 14.11
C LEU A 718 19.44 -48.57 14.73
N SER A 719 19.60 -48.92 16.01
CA SER A 719 18.57 -49.67 16.75
C SER A 719 17.40 -48.78 17.16
N TYR A 720 16.23 -49.38 17.40
CA TYR A 720 15.03 -48.68 17.90
C TYR A 720 15.35 -47.82 19.14
N HIS A 721 15.98 -48.41 20.16
CA HIS A 721 16.39 -47.70 21.37
C HIS A 721 17.34 -46.53 21.07
N SER A 722 18.32 -46.72 20.18
CA SER A 722 19.25 -45.65 19.80
C SER A 722 18.54 -44.46 19.15
N ILE A 723 17.49 -44.72 18.37
CA ILE A 723 16.68 -43.68 17.72
C ILE A 723 15.87 -42.91 18.77
N CYS A 724 15.23 -43.62 19.70
CA CYS A 724 14.49 -43.00 20.81
C CYS A 724 15.40 -42.12 21.68
N ASP A 725 16.55 -42.65 22.10
CA ASP A 725 17.52 -41.94 22.93
C ASP A 725 18.02 -40.68 22.23
N LEU A 726 18.46 -40.81 20.97
CA LEU A 726 18.91 -39.66 20.19
C LEU A 726 17.84 -38.61 20.01
N THR A 727 16.60 -39.03 19.72
CA THR A 727 15.49 -38.11 19.52
C THR A 727 15.19 -37.33 20.79
N SER A 728 15.18 -38.01 21.95
CA SER A 728 15.03 -37.39 23.26
C SER A 728 16.16 -36.39 23.57
N GLU A 729 17.40 -36.78 23.30
CA GLU A 729 18.59 -35.94 23.53
C GLU A 729 18.57 -34.65 22.68
N TYR A 730 18.28 -34.76 21.37
CA TYR A 730 18.16 -33.59 20.50
C TYR A 730 16.98 -32.69 20.91
N SER A 731 15.81 -33.27 21.21
CA SER A 731 14.63 -32.51 21.65
C SER A 731 14.89 -31.73 22.94
N SER A 732 15.54 -32.37 23.93
CA SER A 732 15.94 -31.74 25.19
C SER A 732 16.95 -30.61 24.96
N LEU A 733 17.95 -30.85 24.11
CA LEU A 733 18.96 -29.85 23.77
C LEU A 733 18.34 -28.62 23.08
N PHE A 734 17.51 -28.81 22.06
CA PHE A 734 16.88 -27.71 21.32
C PHE A 734 15.96 -26.91 22.23
N SER A 735 15.15 -27.58 23.05
CA SER A 735 14.29 -26.93 24.05
C SER A 735 15.09 -26.11 25.08
N LYS A 736 16.24 -26.64 25.52
CA LYS A 736 17.16 -25.93 26.44
C LYS A 736 17.77 -24.70 25.77
N LEU A 737 18.19 -24.80 24.50
CA LEU A 737 18.81 -23.69 23.77
C LEU A 737 17.82 -22.58 23.41
N GLU A 738 16.60 -22.93 22.99
CA GLU A 738 15.53 -21.98 22.69
C GLU A 738 15.21 -21.10 23.91
N ARG A 739 15.03 -21.72 25.09
CA ARG A 739 14.79 -20.97 26.34
C ARG A 739 15.94 -20.04 26.72
N LYS A 740 17.17 -20.40 26.37
CA LYS A 740 18.37 -19.62 26.72
C LYS A 740 18.55 -18.40 25.81
N ASN A 741 18.13 -18.46 24.55
CA ASN A 741 18.31 -17.35 23.61
C ASN A 741 17.18 -17.27 22.58
N GLN A 742 16.17 -16.45 22.88
CA GLN A 742 15.01 -16.24 22.00
C GLN A 742 15.33 -15.53 20.67
N ARG A 743 16.53 -14.94 20.52
CA ARG A 743 16.94 -14.29 19.26
C ARG A 743 17.40 -15.30 18.20
N VAL A 744 17.69 -16.54 18.59
CA VAL A 744 18.10 -17.62 17.70
C VAL A 744 17.04 -18.70 17.77
N LYS A 745 16.59 -19.20 16.63
CA LYS A 745 15.50 -20.16 16.59
C LYS A 745 16.04 -21.59 16.63
N TYR A 746 15.56 -22.38 17.59
CA TYR A 746 15.80 -23.81 17.74
C TYR A 746 14.45 -24.53 17.77
N LEU A 747 14.10 -25.17 16.65
CA LEU A 747 12.79 -25.80 16.48
C LEU A 747 12.93 -27.30 16.24
N ALA A 748 12.22 -28.10 17.02
CA ALA A 748 12.00 -29.52 16.76
C ALA A 748 10.75 -29.66 15.88
N ILE A 749 10.87 -30.32 14.73
CA ILE A 749 9.78 -30.50 13.76
C ILE A 749 9.62 -31.99 13.46
N GLU A 750 8.41 -32.49 13.69
CA GLU A 750 8.06 -33.84 13.29
C GLU A 750 7.83 -33.92 11.78
N ASN A 751 8.72 -34.62 11.08
CA ASN A 751 8.70 -34.74 9.63
C ASN A 751 7.81 -35.90 9.17
N ASN A 752 6.51 -35.77 9.42
CA ASN A 752 5.50 -36.70 8.95
C ASN A 752 4.96 -36.35 7.57
N ASP A 753 4.74 -35.07 7.35
CA ASP A 753 4.27 -34.46 6.11
C ASP A 753 5.31 -33.43 5.63
N LEU A 754 5.76 -33.59 4.38
CA LEU A 754 6.81 -32.75 3.82
C LEU A 754 6.34 -31.31 3.63
N ASP A 755 5.11 -31.09 3.18
CA ASP A 755 4.59 -29.75 2.88
C ASP A 755 4.36 -28.95 4.17
N VAL A 756 3.86 -29.59 5.23
CA VAL A 756 3.75 -28.98 6.56
C VAL A 756 5.14 -28.63 7.12
N THR A 757 6.11 -29.53 6.95
CA THR A 757 7.50 -29.30 7.39
C THR A 757 8.13 -28.12 6.65
N LEU A 758 8.02 -28.08 5.33
CA LEU A 758 8.54 -26.99 4.49
C LEU A 758 7.84 -25.67 4.80
N GLY A 759 6.51 -25.68 4.97
CA GLY A 759 5.73 -24.51 5.36
C GLY A 759 6.19 -23.93 6.70
N THR A 760 6.38 -24.78 7.71
CA THR A 760 6.87 -24.38 9.05
C THR A 760 8.25 -23.74 8.96
N ILE A 761 9.19 -24.34 8.22
CA ILE A 761 10.54 -23.80 8.04
C ILE A 761 10.50 -22.44 7.33
N MET A 762 9.79 -22.37 6.20
CA MET A 762 9.74 -21.13 5.40
C MET A 762 9.03 -20.00 6.15
N ASN A 763 7.89 -20.27 6.82
CA ASN A 763 7.18 -19.27 7.61
C ASN A 763 8.04 -18.75 8.78
N THR A 764 8.83 -19.63 9.41
CA THR A 764 9.79 -19.23 10.45
C THR A 764 10.83 -18.25 9.88
N ILE A 765 11.40 -18.57 8.73
CA ILE A 765 12.42 -17.71 8.08
C ILE A 765 11.81 -16.37 7.69
N ILE A 766 10.63 -16.38 7.05
CA ILE A 766 9.95 -15.18 6.53
C ILE A 766 9.52 -14.23 7.65
N THR A 767 8.91 -14.78 8.71
CA THR A 767 8.41 -13.97 9.83
C THR A 767 9.56 -13.25 10.54
N GLU A 768 10.67 -13.95 10.76
CA GLU A 768 11.83 -13.40 11.48
C GLU A 768 12.69 -12.46 10.61
N ARG A 769 12.71 -12.62 9.27
CA ARG A 769 13.59 -11.89 8.34
C ARG A 769 12.89 -11.26 7.13
#